data_AF-A0A556TYU7-F1
#
_entry.id   AF-A0A556TYU7-F1
#
_cell.length_a   1.000
_cell.length_b   1.000
_cell.length_c   1.000
_cell.angle_alpha   90.00
_cell.angle_beta   90.00
_cell.angle_gamma   90.00
#
_symmetry.space_group_name_H-M   'P 1'
#
loop_
_entity.id
_entity.type
_entity.pdbx_description
1 polymer ?
#
loop_
_entity_poly.entity_id
_entity_poly.type
_entity_poly.pdbx_seq_one_letter_code
_entity_poly.pdbx_strand_id
1 'polypeptide(L)'
;MNVGRKLAHFGEESGGHWSEVTSLHIRIRNRFYPPNFSTSVRAMQYELIRPDLAKSCQRTLLFDTHAMIQVLEQSGFTTQQAEIIVKVLLNTTNANMDIMYSDMVTKTQQEIMVQKIMSHIAALKKDMIILEKSEFSELLSENEKIKIDLAQVKMQLSDMMNKVRLDNKLDVNMEKSQVKEMRAEHEKKILETRNKIMEMLSEQDRHVTQSNVKIDTEVAGLKTMLESHKLDSIKYLAGAEGNPALESVMAEVFSSKSETVLQRSVDVNLTDLAPRPDDLQEFYQINETCSFITDNNFKQVALQFPDELLVDCVAVSSAIERKTQAKTYILGDTTYGSCCVDEVAAEHVRADCIVHYGRACLSPSRRLPLMYVFGKRTINVQECARAFRELYPDQETHVIILYDVTYSHAIDDFQRLLGDTYPNAVFSVLRGDHSHGQVYEPLRLANNSNLQDDGFVHKFGRQFGLKQGKNVEDYKMFYVGPEGLTLTNFMMTWNRCAFSSFNPDTLTGRAESININRALMKRYYAIERAKDANVVGILVGTLGVANYLNIIEQLKESIHRAGKKSYMFAMGKINVPKLANFLEIDVYVLVACPENSLLDSSEFYRPVVTPFEMEVACNKHREWSGEYVTDFQDLLPGGSSHVEFPDSDQSANDDSTDVSLITGALRTSCLRSSSKSTDVSPSSSSVMIRNQTLTVANTNTAASFLAGRSWQGLEPKLGETPVVKAVEGRRGIAIAYEEEGTHSKDCLT
;
A
#
# COMPACT_ATOMS: atom_id res chain seq x y z
N MET A 1 54.62 0.56 54.40
CA MET A 1 55.14 0.55 55.79
C MET A 1 53.98 0.24 56.73
N ASN A 2 54.25 -0.32 57.92
CA ASN A 2 53.28 -0.92 58.87
C ASN A 2 52.48 -2.07 58.22
N VAL A 3 52.78 -3.37 58.40
CA VAL A 3 53.23 -4.19 59.56
C VAL A 3 52.12 -4.42 60.58
N GLY A 4 51.67 -5.68 60.71
CA GLY A 4 50.61 -6.11 61.62
C GLY A 4 50.28 -7.61 61.50
N ARG A 5 51.25 -8.50 61.78
CA ARG A 5 51.01 -9.96 61.85
C ARG A 5 50.31 -10.35 63.16
N LYS A 6 49.47 -11.39 63.13
CA LYS A 6 49.47 -12.43 64.18
C LYS A 6 49.03 -13.80 63.62
N LEU A 7 49.60 -14.86 64.19
CA LEU A 7 49.47 -16.27 63.81
C LEU A 7 49.46 -17.12 65.09
N ALA A 8 48.51 -18.05 65.21
CA ALA A 8 48.55 -19.31 65.95
C ALA A 8 47.18 -20.02 65.73
N HIS A 9 46.98 -21.31 65.45
CA HIS A 9 47.70 -22.61 65.57
C HIS A 9 47.15 -23.54 66.67
N PHE A 10 46.67 -24.71 66.18
CA PHE A 10 46.61 -26.05 66.78
C PHE A 10 45.73 -26.35 68.02
N GLY A 11 45.21 -27.59 68.00
CA GLY A 11 44.33 -28.22 68.99
C GLY A 11 43.49 -29.30 68.30
N GLU A 12 43.96 -30.56 68.32
CA GLU A 12 43.30 -31.71 67.67
C GLU A 12 42.66 -32.68 68.69
N GLU A 13 42.06 -33.76 68.18
CA GLU A 13 41.54 -34.97 68.88
C GLU A 13 40.21 -34.85 69.67
N SER A 14 39.38 -35.91 69.76
CA SER A 14 39.15 -37.06 68.84
C SER A 14 37.81 -37.78 69.16
N GLY A 15 37.18 -38.41 68.15
CA GLY A 15 36.04 -39.34 68.29
C GLY A 15 34.65 -38.71 68.52
N GLY A 16 33.53 -39.21 67.97
CA GLY A 16 33.35 -40.29 66.99
C GLY A 16 31.90 -40.34 66.46
N HIS A 17 31.71 -40.86 65.22
CA HIS A 17 30.44 -41.01 64.46
C HIS A 17 29.18 -41.43 65.28
N TRP A 18 27.94 -41.05 64.91
CA TRP A 18 27.30 -41.23 63.59
C TRP A 18 26.15 -40.24 63.25
N SER A 19 25.92 -40.09 61.94
CA SER A 19 24.65 -39.76 61.25
C SER A 19 23.78 -38.57 61.71
N GLU A 20 23.78 -37.49 60.91
CA GLU A 20 22.55 -36.76 60.56
C GLU A 20 22.66 -36.19 59.12
N VAL A 21 21.53 -35.99 58.44
CA VAL A 21 21.49 -35.72 56.98
C VAL A 21 21.38 -34.22 56.66
N THR A 22 22.33 -33.70 55.91
CA THR A 22 22.36 -32.29 55.48
C THR A 22 21.39 -32.01 54.33
N SER A 23 20.38 -31.17 54.59
CA SER A 23 19.48 -30.66 53.55
C SER A 23 20.19 -29.64 52.64
N LEU A 24 20.19 -29.88 51.33
CA LEU A 24 20.84 -29.02 50.33
C LEU A 24 20.15 -27.64 50.23
N HIS A 25 20.89 -26.58 50.54
CA HIS A 25 20.56 -25.23 50.06
C HIS A 25 20.99 -25.09 48.60
N ILE A 26 20.04 -25.19 47.67
CA ILE A 26 20.28 -24.98 46.23
C ILE A 26 20.54 -23.49 45.96
N ARG A 27 21.82 -23.10 45.91
CA ARG A 27 22.24 -21.79 45.41
C ARG A 27 22.21 -21.77 43.88
N ILE A 28 21.15 -21.22 43.29
CA ILE A 28 21.13 -20.88 41.86
C ILE A 28 22.14 -19.76 41.60
N ARG A 29 23.17 -20.04 40.80
CA ARG A 29 24.16 -19.06 40.32
C ARG A 29 23.67 -18.43 39.01
N ASN A 30 23.20 -17.19 39.05
CA ASN A 30 23.21 -16.36 37.83
C ASN A 30 24.66 -16.02 37.46
N ARG A 31 25.00 -16.15 36.17
CA ARG A 31 26.32 -15.79 35.64
C ARG A 31 26.37 -14.29 35.34
N PHE A 32 27.51 -13.67 35.61
CA PHE A 32 27.84 -12.34 35.08
C PHE A 32 28.47 -12.46 33.68
N TYR A 33 28.15 -11.52 32.81
CA TYR A 33 28.95 -11.09 31.67
C TYR A 33 29.19 -9.57 31.77
N PRO A 34 30.19 -8.99 31.08
CA PRO A 34 30.88 -7.80 31.57
C PRO A 34 30.14 -6.47 31.33
N PRO A 35 30.43 -5.42 32.14
CA PRO A 35 29.89 -4.09 31.95
C PRO A 35 30.65 -3.33 30.85
N ASN A 36 29.92 -2.56 30.03
CA ASN A 36 30.40 -1.31 29.41
C ASN A 36 29.25 -0.58 28.71
N PHE A 37 28.54 0.29 29.43
CA PHE A 37 28.12 1.62 28.95
C PHE A 37 27.64 2.44 30.15
N SER A 38 28.08 3.70 30.26
CA SER A 38 27.81 4.56 31.42
C SER A 38 26.76 5.61 31.10
N THR A 39 25.52 5.42 31.55
CA THR A 39 24.50 6.47 31.62
C THR A 39 23.97 6.62 33.04
N SER A 40 23.85 7.86 33.50
CA SER A 40 23.52 8.21 34.89
C SER A 40 22.01 8.07 35.17
N VAL A 41 21.50 6.85 35.24
CA VAL A 41 20.20 6.57 35.85
C VAL A 41 20.41 6.29 37.34
N ARG A 42 19.96 7.22 38.19
CA ARG A 42 19.78 6.95 39.63
C ARG A 42 18.71 5.88 39.75
N ALA A 43 19.10 4.64 40.03
CA ALA A 43 18.15 3.56 40.29
C ALA A 43 17.32 3.95 41.52
N MET A 44 16.06 4.38 41.30
CA MET A 44 15.09 4.46 42.38
C MET A 44 14.83 3.03 42.85
N GLN A 45 15.43 2.68 43.98
CA GLN A 45 14.99 1.53 44.75
C GLN A 45 13.56 1.82 45.17
N TYR A 46 12.60 1.24 44.44
CA TYR A 46 11.25 1.07 44.96
C TYR A 46 11.37 0.16 46.18
N GLU A 47 11.51 0.77 47.36
CA GLU A 47 11.24 0.08 48.60
C GLU A 47 9.80 -0.42 48.51
N LEU A 48 9.64 -1.73 48.41
CA LEU A 48 8.39 -2.42 48.70
C LEU A 48 8.13 -2.22 50.20
N ILE A 49 7.55 -1.06 50.52
CA ILE A 49 6.99 -0.75 51.83
C ILE A 49 5.92 -1.80 52.08
N ARG A 50 6.32 -2.88 52.76
CA ARG A 50 5.40 -3.85 53.34
C ARG A 50 4.46 -3.04 54.23
N PRO A 51 3.14 -2.99 53.94
CA PRO A 51 2.22 -2.29 54.80
C PRO A 51 2.31 -2.94 56.19
N ASP A 52 2.40 -2.12 57.23
CA ASP A 52 2.40 -2.61 58.59
C ASP A 52 0.99 -3.13 58.89
N LEU A 53 0.79 -4.46 58.77
CA LEU A 53 -0.51 -5.10 58.94
C LEU A 53 -0.91 -4.96 60.41
N ALA A 54 -1.74 -3.96 60.69
CA ALA A 54 -2.48 -3.84 61.94
C ALA A 54 -3.14 -5.19 62.24
N LYS A 55 -2.65 -5.87 63.28
CA LYS A 55 -2.95 -7.29 63.56
C LYS A 55 -4.46 -7.54 63.51
N SER A 56 -4.86 -8.41 62.59
CA SER A 56 -6.26 -8.80 62.44
C SER A 56 -6.82 -9.27 63.78
N CYS A 57 -8.07 -8.90 64.07
CA CYS A 57 -8.78 -9.29 65.28
C CYS A 57 -8.71 -10.82 65.46
N GLN A 58 -8.28 -11.30 66.63
CA GLN A 58 -8.15 -12.73 66.93
C GLN A 58 -9.53 -13.42 66.88
N ARG A 59 -9.89 -13.91 65.70
CA ARG A 59 -11.06 -14.77 65.48
C ARG A 59 -10.71 -16.19 65.93
N THR A 60 -10.84 -16.44 67.23
CA THR A 60 -10.61 -17.76 67.82
C THR A 60 -11.61 -18.77 67.26
N LEU A 61 -11.11 -19.73 66.49
CA LEU A 61 -11.88 -20.89 66.05
C LEU A 61 -12.24 -21.76 67.26
N LEU A 62 -13.53 -21.88 67.54
CA LEU A 62 -14.06 -22.81 68.54
C LEU A 62 -14.19 -24.20 67.90
N PHE A 63 -13.13 -25.00 68.00
CA PHE A 63 -13.11 -26.39 67.57
C PHE A 63 -13.28 -27.32 68.78
N ASP A 64 -14.30 -28.19 68.75
CA ASP A 64 -14.51 -29.18 69.83
C ASP A 64 -13.52 -30.35 69.67
N THR A 65 -12.40 -30.22 70.37
CA THR A 65 -11.36 -31.26 70.43
C THR A 65 -11.84 -32.54 71.11
N HIS A 66 -12.76 -32.44 72.08
CA HIS A 66 -13.20 -33.57 72.89
C HIS A 66 -14.14 -34.48 72.09
N ALA A 67 -15.10 -33.90 71.36
CA ALA A 67 -15.95 -34.65 70.44
C ALA A 67 -15.13 -35.37 69.36
N MET A 68 -14.09 -34.71 68.82
CA MET A 68 -13.19 -35.30 67.82
C MET A 68 -12.34 -36.46 68.39
N ILE A 69 -11.86 -36.34 69.63
CA ILE A 69 -11.15 -37.42 70.33
C ILE A 69 -12.08 -38.63 70.54
N GLN A 70 -13.32 -38.42 71.00
CA GLN A 70 -14.28 -39.50 71.22
C GLN A 70 -14.62 -40.28 69.93
N VAL A 71 -14.68 -39.61 68.77
CA VAL A 71 -14.88 -40.26 67.47
C VAL A 71 -13.67 -41.11 67.06
N LEU A 72 -12.45 -40.66 67.35
CA LEU A 72 -11.22 -41.42 67.09
C LEU A 72 -11.09 -42.62 68.05
N GLU A 73 -11.45 -42.48 69.32
CA GLU A 73 -11.51 -43.58 70.29
C GLU A 73 -12.53 -44.65 69.87
N GLN A 74 -13.73 -44.25 69.43
CA GLN A 74 -14.73 -45.16 68.85
C GLN A 74 -14.23 -45.83 67.55
N SER A 75 -13.28 -45.21 66.85
CA SER A 75 -12.62 -45.77 65.65
C SER A 75 -11.44 -46.70 65.97
N GLY A 76 -11.18 -46.99 67.25
CA GLY A 76 -10.16 -47.95 67.69
C GLY A 76 -8.76 -47.36 67.94
N PHE A 77 -8.59 -46.04 67.89
CA PHE A 77 -7.34 -45.39 68.31
C PHE A 77 -7.24 -45.34 69.83
N THR A 78 -6.03 -45.39 70.38
CA THR A 78 -5.84 -45.12 71.82
C THR A 78 -6.01 -43.63 72.10
N THR A 79 -6.40 -43.28 73.34
CA THR A 79 -6.66 -41.89 73.75
C THR A 79 -5.48 -40.96 73.42
N GLN A 80 -4.25 -41.41 73.68
CA GLN A 80 -3.00 -40.71 73.36
C GLN A 80 -2.78 -40.52 71.85
N GLN A 81 -3.19 -41.48 71.01
CA GLN A 81 -3.12 -41.33 69.55
C GLN A 81 -4.17 -40.32 69.07
N ALA A 82 -5.38 -40.37 69.60
CA ALA A 82 -6.46 -39.43 69.27
C ALA A 82 -6.07 -37.97 69.64
N GLU A 83 -5.53 -37.74 70.84
CA GLU A 83 -5.00 -36.44 71.27
C GLU A 83 -3.92 -35.90 70.31
N ILE A 84 -2.95 -36.74 69.92
CA ILE A 84 -1.87 -36.35 69.01
C ILE A 84 -2.43 -35.99 67.62
N ILE A 85 -3.33 -36.79 67.07
CA ILE A 85 -3.96 -36.56 65.76
C ILE A 85 -4.72 -35.22 65.76
N VAL A 86 -5.57 -34.97 66.77
CA VAL A 86 -6.33 -33.71 66.86
C VAL A 86 -5.41 -32.50 67.06
N LYS A 87 -4.31 -32.65 67.81
CA LYS A 87 -3.31 -31.59 68.00
C LYS A 87 -2.52 -31.27 66.72
N VAL A 88 -2.21 -32.27 65.90
CA VAL A 88 -1.62 -32.05 64.56
C VAL A 88 -2.64 -31.37 63.64
N LEU A 89 -3.89 -31.84 63.63
CA LEU A 89 -4.96 -31.27 62.80
C LEU A 89 -5.14 -29.77 63.09
N LEU A 90 -5.24 -29.38 64.36
CA LEU A 90 -5.31 -27.98 64.78
C LEU A 90 -4.12 -27.15 64.30
N ASN A 91 -2.89 -27.66 64.45
CA ASN A 91 -1.69 -26.96 64.01
C ASN A 91 -1.69 -26.74 62.48
N THR A 92 -2.07 -27.75 61.71
CA THR A 92 -2.20 -27.65 60.24
C THR A 92 -3.31 -26.69 59.83
N THR A 93 -4.47 -26.72 60.50
CA THR A 93 -5.59 -25.79 60.22
C THR A 93 -5.19 -24.35 60.50
N ASN A 94 -4.52 -24.08 61.63
CA ASN A 94 -4.03 -22.74 61.97
C ASN A 94 -3.00 -22.24 60.94
N ALA A 95 -2.01 -23.07 60.57
CA ALA A 95 -1.00 -22.70 59.56
C ALA A 95 -1.62 -22.39 58.18
N ASN A 96 -2.60 -23.19 57.74
CA ASN A 96 -3.32 -22.94 56.49
C ASN A 96 -4.14 -21.63 56.54
N MET A 97 -4.75 -21.33 57.70
CA MET A 97 -5.52 -20.09 57.89
C MET A 97 -4.61 -18.86 57.94
N ASP A 98 -3.43 -18.92 58.57
CA ASP A 98 -2.45 -17.82 58.55
C ASP A 98 -1.98 -17.51 57.11
N ILE A 99 -1.78 -18.54 56.27
CA ILE A 99 -1.50 -18.35 54.84
C ILE A 99 -2.67 -17.66 54.15
N MET A 100 -3.90 -18.18 54.28
CA MET A 100 -5.09 -17.57 53.65
C MET A 100 -5.34 -16.13 54.11
N TYR A 101 -5.08 -15.80 55.38
CA TYR A 101 -5.20 -14.44 55.88
C TYR A 101 -4.07 -13.51 55.42
N SER A 102 -2.90 -14.05 55.03
CA SER A 102 -1.83 -13.24 54.45
C SER A 102 -2.13 -12.76 53.02
N ASP A 103 -2.90 -13.53 52.24
CA ASP A 103 -3.35 -13.17 50.89
C ASP A 103 -4.66 -12.35 50.87
N MET A 104 -5.40 -12.28 51.99
CA MET A 104 -6.68 -11.55 52.08
C MET A 104 -6.50 -10.08 52.47
N VAL A 105 -6.67 -9.17 51.50
CA VAL A 105 -6.75 -7.71 51.73
C VAL A 105 -8.20 -7.27 51.95
N THR A 106 -8.47 -6.44 52.95
CA THR A 106 -9.83 -5.90 53.16
C THR A 106 -10.23 -4.91 52.08
N LYS A 107 -11.53 -4.84 51.75
CA LYS A 107 -12.06 -3.95 50.70
C LYS A 107 -11.64 -2.49 50.89
N THR A 108 -11.69 -1.99 52.12
CA THR A 108 -11.28 -0.61 52.47
C THR A 108 -9.79 -0.38 52.29
N GLN A 109 -8.92 -1.34 52.63
CA GLN A 109 -7.48 -1.25 52.36
C GLN A 109 -7.18 -1.25 50.85
N GLN A 110 -7.91 -2.05 50.06
CA GLN A 110 -7.79 -2.01 48.60
C GLN A 110 -8.26 -0.67 48.03
N GLU A 111 -9.37 -0.12 48.51
CA GLU A 111 -9.88 1.20 48.09
C GLU A 111 -8.88 2.33 48.42
N ILE A 112 -8.25 2.30 49.60
CA ILE A 112 -7.16 3.22 49.99
C ILE A 112 -5.94 3.06 49.06
N MET A 113 -5.54 1.83 48.76
CA MET A 113 -4.40 1.56 47.87
C MET A 113 -4.67 2.06 46.43
N VAL A 114 -5.88 1.82 45.91
CA VAL A 114 -6.32 2.32 44.60
C VAL A 114 -6.36 3.85 44.59
N GLN A 115 -6.93 4.51 45.60
CA GLN A 115 -6.91 5.99 45.67
C GLN A 115 -5.49 6.54 45.74
N LYS A 116 -4.57 5.88 46.45
CA LYS A 116 -3.16 6.30 46.51
C LYS A 116 -2.46 6.15 45.16
N ILE A 117 -2.69 5.05 44.44
CA ILE A 117 -2.19 4.85 43.07
C ILE A 117 -2.77 5.91 42.12
N MET A 118 -4.08 6.16 42.17
CA MET A 118 -4.73 7.20 41.36
C MET A 118 -4.22 8.61 41.66
N SER A 119 -3.85 8.91 42.92
CA SER A 119 -3.18 10.16 43.30
C SER A 119 -1.81 10.30 42.64
N HIS A 120 -0.98 9.24 42.64
CA HIS A 120 0.31 9.25 41.94
C HIS A 120 0.14 9.36 40.41
N ILE A 121 -0.83 8.69 39.81
CA ILE A 121 -1.15 8.82 38.38
C ILE A 121 -1.63 10.24 38.05
N ALA A 122 -2.44 10.87 38.91
CA ALA A 122 -2.90 12.25 38.72
C ALA A 122 -1.74 13.27 38.81
N ALA A 123 -0.76 13.03 39.68
CA ALA A 123 0.47 13.83 39.73
C ALA A 123 1.30 13.67 38.45
N LEU A 124 1.61 12.43 38.04
CA LEU A 124 2.35 12.16 36.80
C LEU A 124 1.64 12.73 35.56
N LYS A 125 0.31 12.62 35.49
CA LYS A 125 -0.49 13.23 34.42
C LYS A 125 -0.42 14.75 34.42
N LYS A 126 -0.38 15.40 35.58
CA LYS A 126 -0.18 16.85 35.67
C LYS A 126 1.19 17.25 35.13
N ASP A 127 2.24 16.53 35.53
CA ASP A 127 3.62 16.84 35.15
C ASP A 127 3.87 16.55 33.65
N MET A 128 3.25 15.48 33.12
CA MET A 128 3.19 15.19 31.69
C MET A 128 2.49 16.31 30.91
N ILE A 129 1.31 16.77 31.36
CA ILE A 129 0.58 17.89 30.74
C ILE A 129 1.36 19.21 30.83
N ILE A 130 2.25 19.37 31.82
CA ILE A 130 3.16 20.53 31.90
C ILE A 130 4.26 20.41 30.84
N LEU A 131 4.90 19.23 30.71
CA LEU A 131 5.91 18.95 29.68
C LEU A 131 5.36 19.11 28.26
N GLU A 132 4.22 18.45 27.97
CA GLU A 132 3.50 18.59 26.70
C GLU A 132 3.22 20.07 26.37
N LYS A 133 2.83 20.88 27.37
CA LYS A 133 2.54 22.30 27.15
C LYS A 133 3.78 23.17 27.02
N SER A 134 4.90 22.86 27.67
CA SER A 134 6.17 23.57 27.43
C SER A 134 6.71 23.24 26.04
N GLU A 135 6.81 21.96 25.68
CA GLU A 135 7.32 21.52 24.37
C GLU A 135 6.41 22.01 23.24
N PHE A 136 5.08 21.95 23.40
CA PHE A 136 4.15 22.51 22.42
C PHE A 136 4.21 24.04 22.34
N SER A 137 4.51 24.75 23.44
CA SER A 137 4.72 26.20 23.41
C SER A 137 6.03 26.58 22.70
N GLU A 138 7.09 25.80 22.86
CA GLU A 138 8.36 25.98 22.15
C GLU A 138 8.17 25.67 20.66
N LEU A 139 7.56 24.53 20.31
CA LEU A 139 7.23 24.14 18.93
C LEU A 139 6.28 25.14 18.24
N LEU A 140 5.33 25.75 18.97
CA LEU A 140 4.51 26.84 18.43
C LEU A 140 5.35 28.07 18.08
N SER A 141 6.31 28.45 18.93
CA SER A 141 7.20 29.58 18.68
C SER A 141 8.15 29.33 17.50
N GLU A 142 8.66 28.09 17.35
CA GLU A 142 9.43 27.69 16.18
C GLU A 142 8.58 27.68 14.90
N ASN A 143 7.35 27.17 14.96
CA ASN A 143 6.42 27.21 13.82
C ASN A 143 6.07 28.64 13.41
N GLU A 144 5.86 29.56 14.35
CA GLU A 144 5.58 30.97 14.04
C GLU A 144 6.81 31.64 13.41
N LYS A 145 8.03 31.35 13.90
CA LYS A 145 9.28 31.79 13.28
C LYS A 145 9.45 31.24 11.85
N ILE A 146 9.32 29.92 11.66
CA ILE A 146 9.41 29.26 10.35
C ILE A 146 8.37 29.81 9.37
N LYS A 147 7.17 30.17 9.85
CA LYS A 147 6.11 30.81 9.06
C LYS A 147 6.48 32.23 8.62
N ILE A 148 7.21 32.99 9.44
CA ILE A 148 7.76 34.30 9.08
C ILE A 148 8.88 34.14 8.04
N ASP A 149 9.83 33.23 8.28
CA ASP A 149 10.94 32.93 7.36
C ASP A 149 10.41 32.48 5.98
N LEU A 150 9.40 31.59 5.96
CA LEU A 150 8.73 31.13 4.75
C LEU A 150 7.96 32.25 4.03
N ALA A 151 7.34 33.18 4.76
CA ALA A 151 6.71 34.36 4.16
C ALA A 151 7.74 35.30 3.49
N GLN A 152 8.90 35.49 4.12
CA GLN A 152 10.01 36.26 3.56
C GLN A 152 10.58 35.60 2.29
N VAL A 153 10.85 34.29 2.31
CA VAL A 153 11.30 33.53 1.13
C VAL A 153 10.26 33.57 0.01
N LYS A 154 8.97 33.45 0.33
CA LYS A 154 7.88 33.56 -0.66
C LYS A 154 7.84 34.94 -1.32
N MET A 155 8.08 36.02 -0.56
CA MET A 155 8.16 37.38 -1.10
C MET A 155 9.36 37.53 -2.04
N GLN A 156 10.55 37.10 -1.62
CA GLN A 156 11.77 37.11 -2.45
C GLN A 156 11.60 36.30 -3.75
N LEU A 157 10.97 35.12 -3.68
CA LEU A 157 10.70 34.28 -4.85
C LEU A 157 9.69 34.96 -5.81
N SER A 158 8.66 35.61 -5.27
CA SER A 158 7.70 36.41 -6.05
C SER A 158 8.39 37.56 -6.78
N ASP A 159 9.29 38.29 -6.12
CA ASP A 159 10.01 39.40 -6.72
C ASP A 159 11.00 38.94 -7.80
N MET A 160 11.73 37.83 -7.57
CA MET A 160 12.57 37.21 -8.60
C MET A 160 11.76 36.72 -9.79
N MET A 161 10.61 36.07 -9.57
CA MET A 161 9.73 35.58 -10.62
C MET A 161 9.14 36.74 -11.44
N ASN A 162 8.74 37.83 -10.79
CA ASN A 162 8.28 39.05 -11.46
C ASN A 162 9.39 39.69 -12.29
N LYS A 163 10.62 39.74 -11.78
CA LYS A 163 11.79 40.24 -12.52
C LYS A 163 12.05 39.41 -13.78
N VAL A 164 12.23 38.09 -13.64
CA VAL A 164 12.47 37.18 -14.79
C VAL A 164 11.33 37.25 -15.81
N ARG A 165 10.07 37.43 -15.36
CA ARG A 165 8.92 37.61 -16.24
C ARG A 165 8.95 38.94 -17.01
N LEU A 166 9.50 40.01 -16.43
CA LEU A 166 9.69 41.30 -17.10
C LEU A 166 10.86 41.25 -18.08
N ASP A 167 11.98 40.64 -17.69
CA ASP A 167 13.18 40.47 -18.52
C ASP A 167 12.83 39.62 -19.76
N ASN A 168 12.25 38.43 -19.59
CA ASN A 168 11.78 37.58 -20.71
C ASN A 168 10.75 38.30 -21.61
N LYS A 169 9.94 39.21 -21.06
CA LYS A 169 8.97 40.00 -21.85
C LYS A 169 9.67 41.09 -22.66
N LEU A 170 10.79 41.65 -22.20
CA LEU A 170 11.61 42.56 -22.99
C LEU A 170 12.26 41.82 -24.16
N ASP A 171 12.89 40.67 -23.90
CA ASP A 171 13.55 39.86 -24.93
C ASP A 171 12.57 39.41 -26.03
N VAL A 172 11.40 38.88 -25.65
CA VAL A 172 10.36 38.49 -26.61
C VAL A 172 9.84 39.70 -27.43
N ASN A 173 9.86 40.91 -26.89
CA ASN A 173 9.50 42.11 -27.67
C ASN A 173 10.63 42.57 -28.60
N MET A 174 11.90 42.42 -28.20
CA MET A 174 13.07 42.69 -29.04
C MET A 174 13.13 41.72 -30.23
N GLU A 175 13.02 40.41 -29.98
CA GLU A 175 12.93 39.38 -31.01
C GLU A 175 11.74 39.61 -31.95
N LYS A 176 10.57 39.94 -31.41
CA LYS A 176 9.38 40.30 -32.21
C LYS A 176 9.56 41.58 -33.04
N SER A 177 10.51 42.45 -32.69
CA SER A 177 10.91 43.59 -33.53
C SER A 177 11.84 43.14 -34.66
N GLN A 178 12.89 42.38 -34.35
CA GLN A 178 13.83 41.83 -35.34
C GLN A 178 13.12 40.97 -36.40
N VAL A 179 12.20 40.08 -35.98
CA VAL A 179 11.40 39.23 -36.87
C VAL A 179 10.47 40.04 -37.77
N LYS A 180 9.94 41.19 -37.30
CA LYS A 180 9.17 42.10 -38.16
C LYS A 180 10.04 42.78 -39.20
N GLU A 181 11.23 43.22 -38.82
CA GLU A 181 12.20 43.90 -39.69
C GLU A 181 12.69 42.95 -40.79
N MET A 182 13.13 41.74 -40.43
CA MET A 182 13.45 40.68 -41.38
C MET A 182 12.28 40.36 -42.31
N ARG A 183 11.06 40.24 -41.77
CA ARG A 183 9.86 39.98 -42.60
C ARG A 183 9.61 41.10 -43.62
N ALA A 184 9.76 42.36 -43.24
CA ALA A 184 9.60 43.49 -44.16
C ALA A 184 10.68 43.48 -45.26
N GLU A 185 11.92 43.11 -44.94
CA GLU A 185 12.99 42.96 -45.94
C GLU A 185 12.73 41.77 -46.89
N HIS A 186 12.23 40.64 -46.38
CA HIS A 186 11.80 39.51 -47.21
C HIS A 186 10.62 39.88 -48.11
N GLU A 187 9.63 40.62 -47.62
CA GLU A 187 8.49 41.09 -48.40
C GLU A 187 8.92 42.06 -49.52
N LYS A 188 9.90 42.94 -49.26
CA LYS A 188 10.55 43.77 -50.29
C LYS A 188 11.25 42.92 -51.36
N LYS A 189 12.03 41.91 -50.97
CA LYS A 189 12.72 40.98 -51.91
C LYS A 189 11.72 40.17 -52.76
N ILE A 190 10.58 39.78 -52.18
CA ILE A 190 9.49 39.13 -52.90
C ILE A 190 8.87 40.09 -53.93
N LEU A 191 8.64 41.36 -53.56
CA LEU A 191 8.09 42.37 -54.47
C LEU A 191 9.05 42.70 -55.63
N GLU A 192 10.35 42.87 -55.35
CA GLU A 192 11.39 43.07 -56.37
C GLU A 192 11.44 41.87 -57.34
N THR A 193 11.38 40.65 -56.82
CA THR A 193 11.33 39.42 -57.61
C THR A 193 10.05 39.34 -58.46
N ARG A 194 8.89 39.69 -57.89
CA ARG A 194 7.59 39.70 -58.58
C ARG A 194 7.56 40.71 -59.72
N ASN A 195 8.13 41.90 -59.52
CA ASN A 195 8.25 42.91 -60.58
C ASN A 195 9.11 42.38 -61.73
N LYS A 196 10.23 41.72 -61.44
CA LYS A 196 11.11 41.12 -62.46
C LYS A 196 10.46 39.95 -63.21
N ILE A 197 9.62 39.15 -62.54
CA ILE A 197 8.79 38.13 -63.19
C ILE A 197 7.74 38.78 -64.12
N MET A 198 7.11 39.87 -63.69
CA MET A 198 6.13 40.60 -64.51
C MET A 198 6.78 41.27 -65.74
N GLU A 199 8.01 41.75 -65.62
CA GLU A 199 8.83 42.26 -66.72
C GLU A 199 9.11 41.15 -67.76
N MET A 200 9.62 39.99 -67.32
CA MET A 200 9.86 38.84 -68.21
C MET A 200 8.57 38.30 -68.85
N LEU A 201 7.44 38.30 -68.13
CA LEU A 201 6.13 37.92 -68.69
C LEU A 201 5.67 38.91 -69.77
N SER A 202 5.90 40.21 -69.59
CA SER A 202 5.58 41.24 -70.60
C SER A 202 6.43 41.06 -71.87
N GLU A 203 7.72 40.74 -71.73
CA GLU A 203 8.57 40.39 -72.88
C GLU A 203 8.09 39.09 -73.57
N GLN A 204 7.74 38.07 -72.79
CA GLN A 204 7.22 36.80 -73.29
C GLN A 204 5.89 37.00 -74.04
N ASP A 205 4.94 37.74 -73.50
CA ASP A 205 3.66 38.06 -74.17
C ASP A 205 3.89 38.88 -75.44
N ARG A 206 4.89 39.76 -75.49
CA ARG A 206 5.29 40.45 -76.73
C ARG A 206 5.85 39.48 -77.77
N HIS A 207 6.62 38.47 -77.36
CA HIS A 207 7.10 37.42 -78.26
C HIS A 207 5.99 36.46 -78.70
N VAL A 208 5.05 36.11 -77.81
CA VAL A 208 3.87 35.29 -78.12
C VAL A 208 2.94 36.04 -79.06
N THR A 209 2.60 37.30 -78.81
CA THR A 209 1.75 38.11 -79.72
C THR A 209 2.42 38.33 -81.08
N GLN A 210 3.73 38.58 -81.15
CA GLN A 210 4.45 38.63 -82.43
C GLN A 210 4.42 37.29 -83.18
N SER A 211 4.47 36.16 -82.45
CA SER A 211 4.38 34.82 -83.04
C SER A 211 2.96 34.49 -83.48
N ASN A 212 1.95 34.88 -82.69
CA ASN A 212 0.54 34.73 -83.04
C ASN A 212 0.20 35.56 -84.27
N VAL A 213 0.64 36.81 -84.39
CA VAL A 213 0.43 37.61 -85.62
C VAL A 213 1.05 36.94 -86.85
N LYS A 214 2.22 36.30 -86.72
CA LYS A 214 2.81 35.50 -87.82
C LYS A 214 1.95 34.27 -88.14
N ILE A 215 1.54 33.52 -87.11
CA ILE A 215 0.65 32.36 -87.25
C ILE A 215 -0.69 32.78 -87.86
N ASP A 216 -1.27 33.91 -87.49
CA ASP A 216 -2.51 34.44 -88.03
C ASP A 216 -2.34 34.89 -89.49
N THR A 217 -1.17 35.41 -89.90
CA THR A 217 -0.90 35.68 -91.32
C THR A 217 -0.67 34.41 -92.15
N GLU A 218 0.05 33.41 -91.62
CA GLU A 218 0.20 32.09 -92.23
C GLU A 218 -1.16 31.37 -92.32
N VAL A 219 -1.94 31.40 -91.24
CA VAL A 219 -3.29 30.85 -91.15
C VAL A 219 -4.27 31.64 -92.00
N ALA A 220 -4.10 32.95 -92.23
CA ALA A 220 -4.89 33.69 -93.21
C ALA A 220 -4.52 33.31 -94.66
N GLY A 221 -3.26 32.98 -94.95
CA GLY A 221 -2.83 32.40 -96.22
C GLY A 221 -3.38 30.98 -96.44
N LEU A 222 -3.18 30.10 -95.46
CA LEU A 222 -3.75 28.75 -95.43
C LEU A 222 -5.27 28.78 -95.43
N LYS A 223 -5.92 29.76 -94.77
CA LYS A 223 -7.37 29.95 -94.80
C LYS A 223 -7.83 30.51 -96.12
N THR A 224 -7.14 31.44 -96.79
CA THR A 224 -7.57 31.87 -98.13
C THR A 224 -7.41 30.76 -99.18
N MET A 225 -6.41 29.89 -99.04
CA MET A 225 -6.33 28.64 -99.83
C MET A 225 -7.40 27.61 -99.43
N LEU A 226 -7.64 27.39 -98.14
CA LEU A 226 -8.69 26.49 -97.66
C LEU A 226 -10.07 27.04 -97.97
N GLU A 227 -10.27 28.34 -98.07
CA GLU A 227 -11.55 29.03 -98.26
C GLU A 227 -11.85 29.29 -99.74
N SER A 228 -10.88 29.19 -100.66
CA SER A 228 -11.18 28.82 -102.04
C SER A 228 -11.61 27.35 -102.13
N HIS A 229 -10.84 26.43 -101.54
CA HIS A 229 -11.16 24.99 -101.48
C HIS A 229 -12.47 24.67 -100.73
N LYS A 230 -12.93 25.59 -99.87
CA LYS A 230 -14.18 25.56 -99.10
C LYS A 230 -15.24 26.49 -99.70
N LEU A 231 -14.94 27.41 -100.60
CA LEU A 231 -15.96 27.95 -101.51
C LEU A 231 -16.40 26.86 -102.50
N ASP A 232 -15.48 25.97 -102.91
CA ASP A 232 -15.81 24.74 -103.62
C ASP A 232 -16.59 23.74 -102.73
N SER A 233 -16.27 23.63 -101.42
CA SER A 233 -16.88 22.63 -100.51
C SER A 233 -18.05 23.13 -99.63
N ILE A 234 -18.33 24.43 -99.55
CA ILE A 234 -19.47 25.06 -98.84
C ILE A 234 -20.42 25.79 -99.82
N LYS A 235 -20.16 25.67 -101.12
CA LYS A 235 -21.24 25.50 -102.11
C LYS A 235 -22.24 24.39 -101.74
N TYR A 236 -21.87 23.48 -100.82
CA TYR A 236 -22.67 22.33 -100.38
C TYR A 236 -23.35 22.45 -99.01
N LEU A 237 -22.82 23.17 -98.01
CA LEU A 237 -23.26 23.07 -96.59
C LEU A 237 -23.19 24.40 -95.84
N ALA A 238 -24.33 24.93 -95.37
CA ALA A 238 -24.48 26.27 -94.79
C ALA A 238 -24.95 26.28 -93.31
N GLY A 239 -24.73 27.40 -92.59
CA GLY A 239 -25.65 27.89 -91.54
C GLY A 239 -25.17 28.01 -90.07
N ALA A 240 -25.32 29.24 -89.53
CA ALA A 240 -25.75 29.64 -88.16
C ALA A 240 -24.92 29.36 -86.85
N GLU A 241 -24.62 30.48 -86.13
CA GLU A 241 -24.94 30.90 -84.71
C GLU A 241 -25.32 29.86 -83.60
N GLY A 242 -25.12 30.06 -82.27
CA GLY A 242 -24.42 31.11 -81.49
C GLY A 242 -24.81 31.25 -79.97
N ASN A 243 -23.84 31.56 -79.07
CA ASN A 243 -23.91 32.16 -77.69
C ASN A 243 -24.49 31.42 -76.41
N PRO A 244 -24.24 31.91 -75.14
CA PRO A 244 -24.17 31.09 -73.88
C PRO A 244 -24.78 31.70 -72.57
N ALA A 245 -24.29 31.27 -71.37
CA ALA A 245 -24.35 31.89 -70.00
C ALA A 245 -25.60 31.61 -69.09
N LEU A 246 -25.68 31.81 -67.74
CA LEU A 246 -24.76 32.27 -66.64
C LEU A 246 -25.32 31.89 -65.20
N GLU A 247 -24.47 31.89 -64.14
CA GLU A 247 -24.76 32.19 -62.69
C GLU A 247 -25.80 31.31 -61.90
N SER A 248 -26.26 31.47 -60.62
CA SER A 248 -26.10 32.37 -59.41
C SER A 248 -26.85 31.73 -58.17
N VAL A 249 -26.76 32.01 -56.83
CA VAL A 249 -25.88 32.68 -55.80
C VAL A 249 -26.31 32.23 -54.34
N MET A 250 -25.63 32.71 -53.28
CA MET A 250 -25.76 32.66 -51.78
C MET A 250 -27.17 32.86 -51.12
N ALA A 251 -27.40 32.90 -49.78
CA ALA A 251 -26.94 32.21 -48.53
C ALA A 251 -27.44 32.98 -47.27
N GLU A 252 -27.88 32.37 -46.14
CA GLU A 252 -28.19 33.14 -44.89
C GLU A 252 -28.31 32.38 -43.54
N VAL A 253 -28.33 33.17 -42.44
CA VAL A 253 -28.85 32.98 -41.05
C VAL A 253 -28.08 32.12 -40.01
N PHE A 254 -28.02 32.67 -38.79
CA PHE A 254 -27.47 32.09 -37.56
C PHE A 254 -28.43 31.12 -36.86
N SER A 255 -27.92 29.95 -36.45
CA SER A 255 -28.34 29.26 -35.22
C SER A 255 -27.19 28.34 -34.74
N SER A 256 -26.69 28.56 -33.52
CA SER A 256 -25.50 27.85 -33.02
C SER A 256 -25.83 26.44 -32.55
N LYS A 257 -25.32 25.43 -33.26
CA LYS A 257 -25.55 24.00 -33.01
C LYS A 257 -24.88 23.48 -31.72
N SER A 258 -25.35 22.31 -31.30
CA SER A 258 -24.90 21.52 -30.15
C SER A 258 -23.40 21.20 -30.12
N GLU A 259 -22.72 21.29 -31.28
CA GLU A 259 -21.27 21.08 -31.44
C GLU A 259 -20.43 22.00 -30.54
N THR A 260 -20.95 23.17 -30.16
CA THR A 260 -20.29 24.12 -29.25
C THR A 260 -20.04 23.58 -27.84
N VAL A 261 -20.76 22.53 -27.41
CA VAL A 261 -20.48 21.81 -26.14
C VAL A 261 -19.35 20.80 -26.32
N LEU A 262 -19.24 20.19 -27.51
CA LEU A 262 -18.19 19.22 -27.86
C LEU A 262 -16.84 19.90 -28.16
N GLN A 263 -16.85 21.17 -28.59
CA GLN A 263 -15.64 21.96 -28.85
C GLN A 263 -14.99 22.58 -27.59
N ARG A 264 -15.39 22.15 -26.38
CA ARG A 264 -14.80 22.65 -25.13
C ARG A 264 -13.43 22.02 -24.87
N SER A 265 -12.40 22.56 -25.50
CA SER A 265 -11.01 22.20 -25.24
C SER A 265 -10.65 22.38 -23.77
N VAL A 266 -10.22 21.29 -23.13
CA VAL A 266 -9.51 21.34 -21.85
C VAL A 266 -8.04 21.58 -22.16
N ASP A 267 -7.43 22.60 -21.54
CA ASP A 267 -6.00 22.87 -21.65
C ASP A 267 -5.21 21.80 -20.88
N VAL A 268 -4.97 20.66 -21.55
CA VAL A 268 -4.06 19.61 -21.07
C VAL A 268 -2.62 20.06 -21.38
N ASN A 269 -1.81 20.26 -20.34
CA ASN A 269 -0.37 20.46 -20.52
C ASN A 269 0.26 19.16 -21.03
N LEU A 270 0.54 19.10 -22.33
CA LEU A 270 1.14 17.93 -23.01
C LEU A 270 2.63 17.70 -22.65
N THR A 271 3.16 18.38 -21.64
CA THR A 271 4.58 18.33 -21.23
C THR A 271 4.96 17.07 -20.46
N ASP A 272 3.98 16.37 -19.89
CA ASP A 272 4.22 15.21 -19.01
C ASP A 272 3.92 13.87 -19.70
N LEU A 273 3.58 13.88 -21.00
CA LEU A 273 3.50 12.65 -21.80
C LEU A 273 4.92 12.15 -22.11
N ALA A 274 5.18 10.88 -21.78
CA ALA A 274 6.40 10.20 -22.20
C ALA A 274 6.58 10.27 -23.74
N PRO A 275 7.82 10.37 -24.26
CA PRO A 275 8.05 10.38 -25.70
C PRO A 275 7.46 9.11 -26.33
N ARG A 276 6.67 9.29 -27.39
CA ARG A 276 6.06 8.17 -28.12
C ARG A 276 7.16 7.21 -28.62
N PRO A 277 7.00 5.89 -28.50
CA PRO A 277 7.92 4.94 -29.10
C PRO A 277 7.96 5.13 -30.62
N ASP A 278 9.16 5.29 -31.20
CA ASP A 278 9.34 5.39 -32.66
C ASP A 278 8.91 4.11 -33.39
N ASP A 279 8.95 2.96 -32.72
CA ASP A 279 8.29 1.72 -33.15
C ASP A 279 7.38 1.14 -32.05
N LEU A 280 6.07 1.25 -32.26
CA LEU A 280 5.03 0.63 -31.44
C LEU A 280 5.11 -0.91 -31.48
N GLN A 281 5.61 -1.50 -32.57
CA GLN A 281 5.58 -2.95 -32.77
C GLN A 281 6.61 -3.68 -31.89
N GLU A 282 7.81 -3.09 -31.70
CA GLU A 282 8.79 -3.59 -30.72
C GLU A 282 8.39 -3.25 -29.28
N PHE A 283 7.96 -2.00 -29.00
CA PHE A 283 7.66 -1.58 -27.62
C PHE A 283 6.53 -2.41 -26.99
N TYR A 284 5.44 -2.63 -27.74
CA TYR A 284 4.29 -3.44 -27.30
C TYR A 284 4.42 -4.93 -27.67
N GLN A 285 5.59 -5.41 -28.11
CA GLN A 285 5.89 -6.83 -28.41
C GLN A 285 4.75 -7.53 -29.17
N ILE A 286 4.29 -6.87 -30.24
CA ILE A 286 3.02 -7.24 -30.89
C ILE A 286 3.15 -8.59 -31.60
N ASN A 287 4.35 -8.94 -32.09
CA ASN A 287 4.58 -10.23 -32.77
C ASN A 287 4.50 -11.39 -31.77
N GLU A 288 5.16 -11.24 -30.63
CA GLU A 288 5.21 -12.16 -29.51
C GLU A 288 3.80 -12.38 -28.93
N THR A 289 3.04 -11.29 -28.76
CA THR A 289 1.63 -11.31 -28.35
C THR A 289 0.77 -12.08 -29.36
N CYS A 290 0.99 -11.88 -30.67
CA CYS A 290 0.26 -12.62 -31.70
C CYS A 290 0.61 -14.12 -31.71
N SER A 291 1.87 -14.48 -31.45
CA SER A 291 2.28 -15.89 -31.32
C SER A 291 1.61 -16.54 -30.11
N PHE A 292 1.63 -15.91 -28.94
CA PHE A 292 0.94 -16.41 -27.73
C PHE A 292 -0.55 -16.70 -27.98
N ILE A 293 -1.25 -15.77 -28.64
CA ILE A 293 -2.67 -15.92 -28.99
C ILE A 293 -2.89 -17.07 -29.98
N THR A 294 -2.01 -17.21 -30.98
CA THR A 294 -2.15 -18.21 -32.06
C THR A 294 -1.80 -19.62 -31.58
N ASP A 295 -0.69 -19.79 -30.85
CA ASP A 295 -0.22 -21.07 -30.31
C ASP A 295 -1.27 -21.70 -29.38
N ASN A 296 -1.93 -20.88 -28.55
CA ASN A 296 -2.96 -21.30 -27.62
C ASN A 296 -4.39 -21.27 -28.21
N ASN A 297 -4.55 -20.83 -29.46
CA ASN A 297 -5.84 -20.75 -30.18
C ASN A 297 -6.92 -19.91 -29.43
N PHE A 298 -6.50 -18.82 -28.78
CA PHE A 298 -7.39 -17.89 -28.08
C PHE A 298 -8.19 -17.04 -29.08
N LYS A 299 -9.46 -16.74 -28.74
CA LYS A 299 -10.43 -16.08 -29.64
C LYS A 299 -10.97 -14.77 -29.09
N GLN A 300 -11.02 -14.62 -27.78
CA GLN A 300 -11.41 -13.40 -27.08
C GLN A 300 -10.26 -13.00 -26.15
N VAL A 301 -9.63 -11.85 -26.39
CA VAL A 301 -8.39 -11.45 -25.72
C VAL A 301 -8.61 -10.12 -25.00
N ALA A 302 -8.44 -10.09 -23.68
CA ALA A 302 -8.47 -8.85 -22.91
C ALA A 302 -7.09 -8.16 -22.99
N LEU A 303 -7.09 -6.87 -23.33
CA LEU A 303 -5.88 -6.04 -23.39
C LEU A 303 -5.96 -4.97 -22.29
N GLN A 304 -5.11 -5.06 -21.28
CA GLN A 304 -5.06 -4.13 -20.15
C GLN A 304 -3.88 -3.17 -20.30
N PHE A 305 -4.16 -1.88 -20.39
CA PHE A 305 -3.15 -0.82 -20.43
C PHE A 305 -3.23 0.05 -19.17
N PRO A 306 -2.10 0.53 -18.63
CA PRO A 306 -2.10 1.59 -17.63
C PRO A 306 -2.52 2.91 -18.27
N ASP A 307 -3.01 3.82 -17.46
CA ASP A 307 -3.60 5.11 -17.87
C ASP A 307 -2.65 5.92 -18.80
N GLU A 308 -1.33 5.80 -18.61
CA GLU A 308 -0.26 6.37 -19.45
C GLU A 308 -0.23 5.85 -20.91
N LEU A 309 -0.56 4.57 -21.12
CA LEU A 309 -0.42 3.86 -22.40
C LEU A 309 -1.76 3.66 -23.13
N LEU A 310 -2.88 4.11 -22.54
CA LEU A 310 -4.21 4.07 -23.17
C LEU A 310 -4.27 4.85 -24.50
N VAL A 311 -3.34 5.76 -24.77
CA VAL A 311 -3.28 6.51 -26.05
C VAL A 311 -3.05 5.59 -27.26
N ASP A 312 -2.27 4.51 -27.10
CA ASP A 312 -1.90 3.61 -28.20
C ASP A 312 -2.81 2.38 -28.32
N CYS A 313 -3.72 2.16 -27.35
CA CYS A 313 -4.46 0.90 -27.20
C CYS A 313 -5.23 0.47 -28.47
N VAL A 314 -5.81 1.43 -29.20
CA VAL A 314 -6.56 1.19 -30.44
C VAL A 314 -5.63 0.71 -31.57
N ALA A 315 -4.41 1.26 -31.65
CA ALA A 315 -3.42 0.88 -32.67
C ALA A 315 -2.85 -0.51 -32.39
N VAL A 316 -2.55 -0.82 -31.12
CA VAL A 316 -2.08 -2.15 -30.68
C VAL A 316 -3.16 -3.22 -30.90
N SER A 317 -4.39 -2.97 -30.44
CA SER A 317 -5.57 -3.81 -30.70
C SER A 317 -5.74 -4.09 -32.20
N SER A 318 -5.80 -3.04 -33.02
CA SER A 318 -5.95 -3.15 -34.48
C SER A 318 -4.78 -3.87 -35.17
N ALA A 319 -3.59 -3.93 -34.56
CA ALA A 319 -2.45 -4.68 -35.06
C ALA A 319 -2.51 -6.17 -34.68
N ILE A 320 -3.05 -6.51 -33.51
CA ILE A 320 -3.26 -7.88 -33.05
C ILE A 320 -4.38 -8.55 -33.85
N GLU A 321 -5.57 -7.94 -33.95
CA GLU A 321 -6.73 -8.54 -34.64
C GLU A 321 -6.43 -8.87 -36.10
N ARG A 322 -5.69 -7.99 -36.80
CA ARG A 322 -5.27 -8.20 -38.20
C ARG A 322 -4.28 -9.37 -38.38
N LYS A 323 -3.54 -9.75 -37.34
CA LYS A 323 -2.54 -10.83 -37.38
C LYS A 323 -3.11 -12.17 -36.91
N THR A 324 -3.97 -12.18 -35.88
CA THR A 324 -4.46 -13.40 -35.23
C THR A 324 -5.89 -13.79 -35.63
N GLN A 325 -6.70 -12.86 -36.15
CA GLN A 325 -8.16 -13.00 -36.31
C GLN A 325 -8.93 -13.23 -34.99
N ALA A 326 -8.26 -13.19 -33.84
CA ALA A 326 -8.91 -13.15 -32.53
C ALA A 326 -9.53 -11.77 -32.29
N LYS A 327 -10.62 -11.72 -31.53
CA LYS A 327 -11.27 -10.47 -31.13
C LYS A 327 -10.63 -9.93 -29.85
N THR A 328 -10.25 -8.67 -29.86
CA THR A 328 -9.68 -7.97 -28.71
C THR A 328 -10.72 -7.15 -27.94
N TYR A 329 -10.49 -6.98 -26.65
CA TYR A 329 -11.30 -6.20 -25.74
C TYR A 329 -10.37 -5.33 -24.88
N ILE A 330 -10.40 -4.01 -25.07
CA ILE A 330 -9.56 -3.07 -24.32
C ILE A 330 -10.20 -2.81 -22.95
N LEU A 331 -9.46 -3.04 -21.87
CA LEU A 331 -9.89 -2.73 -20.51
C LEU A 331 -9.58 -1.25 -20.23
N GLY A 332 -10.62 -0.41 -20.17
CA GLY A 332 -10.51 1.06 -20.16
C GLY A 332 -10.40 1.74 -18.78
N ASP A 333 -10.36 0.99 -17.68
CA ASP A 333 -10.06 1.51 -16.35
C ASP A 333 -9.20 0.49 -15.58
N THR A 334 -8.36 0.99 -14.68
CA THR A 334 -7.51 0.22 -13.77
C THR A 334 -8.20 0.13 -12.40
N THR A 335 -9.09 -0.86 -12.22
CA THR A 335 -10.05 -0.93 -11.08
C THR A 335 -9.44 -0.73 -9.68
N TYR A 336 -8.18 -1.13 -9.47
CA TYR A 336 -7.48 -1.06 -8.19
C TYR A 336 -6.19 -0.25 -8.24
N GLY A 337 -5.25 -0.67 -9.08
CA GLY A 337 -3.98 0.01 -9.35
C GLY A 337 -3.40 -0.47 -10.67
N SER A 338 -2.65 0.38 -11.36
CA SER A 338 -2.17 0.13 -12.73
C SER A 338 -1.31 -1.13 -12.87
N CYS A 339 -0.57 -1.51 -11.82
CA CYS A 339 0.30 -2.68 -11.81
C CYS A 339 -0.41 -4.01 -11.46
N CYS A 340 -1.72 -4.00 -11.22
CA CYS A 340 -2.53 -5.19 -10.92
C CYS A 340 -3.26 -5.69 -12.17
N VAL A 341 -3.35 -7.01 -12.33
CA VAL A 341 -4.13 -7.63 -13.40
C VAL A 341 -5.62 -7.63 -13.05
N ASP A 342 -6.47 -7.14 -13.95
CA ASP A 342 -7.92 -7.12 -13.75
C ASP A 342 -8.60 -8.35 -14.37
N GLU A 343 -8.51 -9.48 -13.66
CA GLU A 343 -9.20 -10.71 -14.03
C GLU A 343 -10.73 -10.54 -14.14
N VAL A 344 -11.32 -9.68 -13.30
CA VAL A 344 -12.78 -9.56 -13.18
C VAL A 344 -13.37 -8.82 -14.38
N ALA A 345 -12.73 -7.76 -14.85
CA ALA A 345 -13.11 -7.09 -16.09
C ALA A 345 -12.94 -8.00 -17.32
N ALA A 346 -11.89 -8.84 -17.34
CA ALA A 346 -11.68 -9.84 -18.40
C ALA A 346 -12.74 -10.98 -18.38
N GLU A 347 -13.11 -11.48 -17.20
CA GLU A 347 -14.19 -12.46 -17.04
C GLU A 347 -15.56 -11.93 -17.52
N HIS A 348 -15.87 -10.65 -17.27
CA HIS A 348 -17.11 -10.02 -17.73
C HIS A 348 -17.23 -9.97 -19.26
N VAL A 349 -16.13 -9.81 -19.99
CA VAL A 349 -16.11 -9.90 -21.47
C VAL A 349 -15.90 -11.33 -21.99
N ARG A 350 -15.73 -12.31 -21.10
CA ARG A 350 -15.43 -13.73 -21.38
C ARG A 350 -14.15 -13.94 -22.19
N ALA A 351 -13.11 -13.17 -21.89
CA ALA A 351 -11.81 -13.37 -22.52
C ALA A 351 -11.21 -14.75 -22.18
N ASP A 352 -10.61 -15.40 -23.16
CA ASP A 352 -9.86 -16.65 -23.00
C ASP A 352 -8.47 -16.40 -22.35
N CYS A 353 -7.93 -15.19 -22.48
CA CYS A 353 -6.66 -14.76 -21.87
C CYS A 353 -6.58 -13.23 -21.68
N ILE A 354 -5.59 -12.79 -20.89
CA ILE A 354 -5.28 -11.39 -20.63
C ILE A 354 -3.85 -11.07 -21.09
N VAL A 355 -3.68 -9.92 -21.75
CA VAL A 355 -2.36 -9.30 -22.00
C VAL A 355 -2.27 -8.01 -21.18
N HIS A 356 -1.32 -7.95 -20.25
CA HIS A 356 -1.12 -6.82 -19.34
C HIS A 356 0.14 -6.03 -19.72
N TYR A 357 -0.04 -4.78 -20.12
CA TYR A 357 1.04 -3.91 -20.60
C TYR A 357 1.63 -3.04 -19.49
N GLY A 358 2.92 -2.71 -19.58
CA GLY A 358 3.59 -1.77 -18.67
C GLY A 358 4.02 -2.36 -17.33
N ARG A 359 4.10 -1.53 -16.29
CA ARG A 359 4.56 -1.94 -14.94
C ARG A 359 3.62 -3.00 -14.35
N ALA A 360 4.15 -4.07 -13.78
CA ALA A 360 3.37 -5.10 -13.09
C ALA A 360 3.94 -5.43 -11.70
N CYS A 361 3.07 -5.67 -10.73
CA CYS A 361 3.45 -6.08 -9.37
C CYS A 361 3.77 -7.59 -9.24
N LEU A 362 3.67 -8.34 -10.34
CA LEU A 362 3.92 -9.78 -10.45
C LEU A 362 3.22 -10.66 -9.39
N SER A 363 2.11 -10.17 -8.83
CA SER A 363 1.32 -10.91 -7.85
C SER A 363 0.51 -12.02 -8.55
N PRO A 364 0.45 -13.24 -8.00
CA PRO A 364 -0.05 -14.42 -8.71
C PRO A 364 -1.55 -14.32 -9.03
N SER A 365 -1.90 -14.52 -10.30
CA SER A 365 -3.26 -14.65 -10.83
C SER A 365 -3.70 -16.12 -10.89
N ARG A 366 -5.00 -16.38 -11.09
CA ARG A 366 -5.58 -17.74 -11.00
C ARG A 366 -6.72 -18.07 -11.97
N ARG A 367 -7.42 -17.08 -12.55
CA ARG A 367 -8.66 -17.33 -13.31
C ARG A 367 -8.42 -17.50 -14.80
N LEU A 368 -7.50 -16.71 -15.36
CA LEU A 368 -7.26 -16.64 -16.80
C LEU A 368 -5.76 -16.73 -17.13
N PRO A 369 -5.37 -17.39 -18.25
CA PRO A 369 -4.04 -17.31 -18.84
C PRO A 369 -3.61 -15.86 -19.05
N LEU A 370 -2.33 -15.57 -18.76
CA LEU A 370 -1.81 -14.21 -18.65
C LEU A 370 -0.45 -14.08 -19.33
N MET A 371 -0.33 -13.06 -20.17
CA MET A 371 0.94 -12.58 -20.72
C MET A 371 1.23 -11.17 -20.20
N TYR A 372 2.47 -10.94 -19.77
CA TYR A 372 2.97 -9.61 -19.42
C TYR A 372 3.78 -9.03 -20.59
N VAL A 373 3.63 -7.72 -20.83
CA VAL A 373 4.44 -6.98 -21.81
C VAL A 373 4.89 -5.66 -21.18
N PHE A 374 6.04 -5.70 -20.50
CA PHE A 374 6.48 -4.59 -19.63
C PHE A 374 6.81 -3.27 -20.36
N GLY A 375 7.07 -3.33 -21.68
CA GLY A 375 7.61 -2.22 -22.46
C GLY A 375 9.11 -2.06 -22.26
N LYS A 376 9.90 -2.16 -23.34
CA LYS A 376 11.37 -2.08 -23.29
C LYS A 376 11.82 -0.63 -23.07
N ARG A 377 11.91 -0.16 -21.82
CA ARG A 377 12.43 1.20 -21.52
C ARG A 377 13.93 1.27 -21.76
N THR A 378 14.40 2.33 -22.41
CA THR A 378 15.82 2.51 -22.75
C THR A 378 16.70 2.61 -21.49
N ILE A 379 17.87 1.97 -21.52
CA ILE A 379 18.84 1.98 -20.42
C ILE A 379 20.27 1.89 -20.97
N ASN A 380 21.16 2.75 -20.47
CA ASN A 380 22.59 2.65 -20.76
C ASN A 380 23.27 1.71 -19.75
N VAL A 381 23.45 0.45 -20.16
CA VAL A 381 24.06 -0.62 -19.35
C VAL A 381 25.51 -0.31 -18.96
N GLN A 382 26.26 0.44 -19.78
CA GLN A 382 27.64 0.84 -19.47
C GLN A 382 27.68 1.88 -18.34
N GLU A 383 26.80 2.88 -18.36
CA GLU A 383 26.66 3.88 -17.30
C GLU A 383 26.13 3.25 -16.00
N CYS A 384 25.19 2.29 -16.11
CA CYS A 384 24.71 1.52 -14.97
C CYS A 384 25.86 0.73 -14.31
N ALA A 385 26.72 0.08 -15.10
CA ALA A 385 27.90 -0.63 -14.61
C ALA A 385 29.03 0.29 -14.12
N ARG A 386 29.14 1.53 -14.64
CA ARG A 386 30.03 2.55 -14.08
C ARG A 386 29.55 2.95 -12.68
N ALA A 387 28.28 3.32 -12.54
CA ALA A 387 27.68 3.68 -11.26
C ALA A 387 27.73 2.52 -10.23
N PHE A 388 27.53 1.28 -10.67
CA PHE A 388 27.68 0.10 -9.82
C PHE A 388 29.11 -0.03 -9.26
N ARG A 389 30.14 0.13 -10.11
CA ARG A 389 31.56 0.08 -9.69
C ARG A 389 31.95 1.23 -8.76
N GLU A 390 31.34 2.40 -8.92
CA GLU A 390 31.52 3.55 -8.04
C GLU A 390 30.88 3.35 -6.66
N LEU A 391 29.73 2.68 -6.59
CA LEU A 391 29.02 2.34 -5.35
C LEU A 391 29.61 1.11 -4.62
N TYR A 392 30.16 0.16 -5.37
CA TYR A 392 30.77 -1.08 -4.86
C TYR A 392 32.21 -1.26 -5.38
N PRO A 393 33.18 -0.47 -4.87
CA PRO A 393 34.58 -0.59 -5.28
C PRO A 393 35.27 -1.89 -4.82
N ASP A 394 34.69 -2.60 -3.84
CA ASP A 394 35.14 -3.91 -3.38
C ASP A 394 34.41 -5.04 -4.12
N GLN A 395 35.17 -5.78 -4.92
CA GLN A 395 34.71 -6.87 -5.80
C GLN A 395 34.23 -8.12 -5.06
N GLU A 396 34.67 -8.32 -3.81
CA GLU A 396 34.19 -9.42 -2.96
C GLU A 396 32.87 -9.08 -2.26
N THR A 397 32.34 -7.86 -2.41
CA THR A 397 31.04 -7.47 -1.85
C THR A 397 29.94 -8.40 -2.37
N HIS A 398 29.17 -8.98 -1.43
CA HIS A 398 27.94 -9.70 -1.74
C HIS A 398 26.82 -8.70 -2.08
N VAL A 399 26.34 -8.73 -3.33
CA VAL A 399 25.31 -7.80 -3.82
C VAL A 399 24.20 -8.56 -4.54
N ILE A 400 22.94 -8.30 -4.18
CA ILE A 400 21.75 -8.77 -4.92
C ILE A 400 21.31 -7.64 -5.86
N ILE A 401 21.09 -7.96 -7.13
CA ILE A 401 20.67 -7.03 -8.17
C ILE A 401 19.18 -7.22 -8.47
N LEU A 402 18.43 -6.18 -8.10
CA LEU A 402 17.01 -5.99 -8.32
C LEU A 402 16.80 -4.95 -9.43
N TYR A 403 15.65 -4.95 -10.09
CA TYR A 403 15.37 -4.06 -11.21
C TYR A 403 13.88 -3.87 -11.44
N ASP A 404 13.49 -2.74 -12.00
CA ASP A 404 12.14 -2.53 -12.51
C ASP A 404 11.81 -3.51 -13.64
N VAL A 405 10.58 -4.03 -13.71
CA VAL A 405 10.20 -5.01 -14.76
C VAL A 405 10.39 -4.46 -16.18
N THR A 406 10.30 -3.14 -16.35
CA THR A 406 10.54 -2.43 -17.62
C THR A 406 11.97 -2.59 -18.17
N TYR A 407 12.96 -2.88 -17.33
CA TYR A 407 14.37 -3.06 -17.73
C TYR A 407 14.81 -4.53 -17.83
N SER A 408 13.92 -5.51 -17.65
CA SER A 408 14.23 -6.95 -17.67
C SER A 408 15.07 -7.37 -18.89
N HIS A 409 14.71 -6.86 -20.06
CA HIS A 409 15.37 -7.09 -21.35
C HIS A 409 16.86 -6.71 -21.41
N ALA A 410 17.36 -5.89 -20.48
CA ALA A 410 18.76 -5.42 -20.43
C ALA A 410 19.60 -6.05 -19.31
N ILE A 411 18.99 -6.90 -18.48
CA ILE A 411 19.66 -7.47 -17.29
C ILE A 411 20.67 -8.56 -17.68
N ASP A 412 20.40 -9.34 -18.73
CA ASP A 412 21.33 -10.31 -19.31
C ASP A 412 22.65 -9.63 -19.76
N ASP A 413 22.55 -8.43 -20.33
CA ASP A 413 23.68 -7.60 -20.77
C ASP A 413 24.46 -7.03 -19.57
N PHE A 414 23.74 -6.59 -18.53
CA PHE A 414 24.34 -6.10 -17.29
C PHE A 414 25.06 -7.23 -16.52
N GLN A 415 24.48 -8.44 -16.50
CA GLN A 415 25.10 -9.63 -15.93
C GLN A 415 26.37 -10.04 -16.67
N ARG A 416 26.37 -10.02 -18.00
CA ARG A 416 27.58 -10.26 -18.81
C ARG A 416 28.67 -9.20 -18.57
N LEU A 417 28.30 -7.95 -18.25
CA LEU A 417 29.24 -6.85 -18.02
C LEU A 417 29.82 -6.80 -16.59
N LEU A 418 29.18 -7.46 -15.61
CA LEU A 418 29.66 -7.56 -14.23
C LEU A 418 30.24 -8.93 -13.86
N GLY A 419 29.82 -10.01 -14.51
CA GLY A 419 30.15 -11.40 -14.11
C GLY A 419 31.65 -11.69 -14.01
N ASP A 420 32.47 -11.13 -14.90
CA ASP A 420 33.93 -11.30 -14.91
C ASP A 420 34.64 -10.51 -13.78
N THR A 421 33.94 -9.58 -13.12
CA THR A 421 34.52 -8.64 -12.13
C THR A 421 33.92 -8.77 -10.73
N TYR A 422 32.69 -9.26 -10.60
CA TYR A 422 31.97 -9.37 -9.33
C TYR A 422 31.40 -10.79 -9.14
N PRO A 423 32.23 -11.77 -8.72
CA PRO A 423 31.80 -13.16 -8.56
C PRO A 423 30.76 -13.36 -7.45
N ASN A 424 30.56 -12.36 -6.58
CA ASN A 424 29.58 -12.37 -5.49
C ASN A 424 28.29 -11.57 -5.81
N ALA A 425 28.14 -11.05 -7.03
CA ALA A 425 26.89 -10.46 -7.51
C ALA A 425 25.86 -11.55 -7.87
N VAL A 426 24.63 -11.40 -7.37
CA VAL A 426 23.51 -12.32 -7.62
C VAL A 426 22.39 -11.55 -8.30
N PHE A 427 22.00 -11.96 -9.51
CA PHE A 427 20.92 -11.33 -10.25
C PHE A 427 19.57 -11.98 -9.91
N SER A 428 18.54 -11.17 -9.72
CA SER A 428 17.16 -11.67 -9.60
C SER A 428 16.60 -12.07 -10.95
N VAL A 429 15.79 -13.13 -10.99
CA VAL A 429 15.09 -13.63 -12.18
C VAL A 429 13.59 -13.48 -11.94
N LEU A 430 12.84 -13.02 -12.94
CA LEU A 430 11.38 -12.93 -12.85
C LEU A 430 10.76 -14.34 -12.85
N ARG A 431 9.68 -14.52 -12.08
CA ARG A 431 8.78 -15.68 -12.16
C ARG A 431 7.33 -15.19 -12.07
N GLY A 432 6.53 -15.54 -13.08
CA GLY A 432 5.07 -15.57 -12.94
C GLY A 432 4.64 -16.97 -12.52
N ASP A 433 4.04 -17.13 -11.33
CA ASP A 433 3.68 -18.45 -10.80
C ASP A 433 2.60 -19.15 -11.63
N HIS A 434 2.80 -20.45 -11.85
CA HIS A 434 2.08 -21.22 -12.86
C HIS A 434 0.78 -21.86 -12.30
N SER A 435 -0.26 -21.06 -12.06
CA SER A 435 -1.59 -21.57 -11.72
C SER A 435 -2.25 -22.32 -12.89
N HIS A 436 -2.28 -21.69 -14.08
CA HIS A 436 -2.94 -22.21 -15.27
C HIS A 436 -2.20 -21.79 -16.56
N GLY A 437 -1.42 -22.70 -17.14
CA GLY A 437 -1.00 -22.67 -18.55
C GLY A 437 -0.15 -21.47 -19.01
N GLN A 438 1.18 -21.61 -18.95
CA GLN A 438 2.19 -20.85 -19.71
C GLN A 438 2.06 -19.31 -19.72
N VAL A 439 2.82 -18.65 -18.84
CA VAL A 439 3.27 -17.28 -19.12
C VAL A 439 4.26 -17.35 -20.29
N TYR A 440 3.86 -16.80 -21.44
CA TYR A 440 4.71 -16.70 -22.64
C TYR A 440 5.67 -15.50 -22.50
N GLU A 441 6.73 -15.63 -21.69
CA GLU A 441 7.93 -14.79 -21.85
C GLU A 441 8.93 -15.49 -22.79
N PRO A 442 9.46 -14.79 -23.82
CA PRO A 442 10.46 -15.36 -24.70
C PRO A 442 11.86 -15.31 -24.08
N LEU A 443 12.16 -16.16 -23.08
CA LEU A 443 13.46 -16.89 -22.95
C LEU A 443 13.58 -17.78 -21.69
N ARG A 444 14.27 -18.92 -21.90
CA ARG A 444 15.01 -19.77 -20.93
C ARG A 444 14.25 -20.47 -19.80
N LEU A 445 14.04 -21.77 -20.03
CA LEU A 445 14.14 -22.75 -18.95
C LEU A 445 15.51 -22.63 -18.26
N ALA A 446 15.51 -22.49 -16.93
CA ALA A 446 16.64 -22.90 -16.12
C ALA A 446 16.70 -24.44 -16.09
N ASN A 447 17.50 -25.04 -16.97
CA ASN A 447 17.75 -26.49 -16.97
C ASN A 447 18.56 -26.89 -15.72
N ASN A 448 17.88 -27.09 -14.59
CA ASN A 448 18.36 -27.87 -13.45
C ASN A 448 17.16 -28.49 -12.74
N SER A 449 16.88 -29.75 -13.05
CA SER A 449 15.91 -30.57 -12.33
C SER A 449 16.45 -31.01 -10.97
N ASN A 450 15.56 -31.17 -10.00
CA ASN A 450 15.77 -31.90 -8.75
C ASN A 450 16.91 -31.39 -7.84
N LEU A 451 16.73 -30.20 -7.26
CA LEU A 451 17.35 -29.83 -5.98
C LEU A 451 16.25 -29.51 -4.96
N GLN A 452 16.47 -29.89 -3.71
CA GLN A 452 15.64 -29.45 -2.58
C GLN A 452 16.04 -28.03 -2.19
N ASP A 453 15.07 -27.21 -1.77
CA ASP A 453 15.07 -25.76 -1.97
C ASP A 453 15.90 -24.93 -0.95
N ASP A 454 16.95 -25.53 -0.38
CA ASP A 454 17.83 -24.92 0.63
C ASP A 454 18.77 -23.85 0.02
N GLY A 455 18.20 -22.70 -0.37
CA GLY A 455 18.98 -21.51 -0.73
C GLY A 455 18.31 -20.47 -1.62
N PHE A 456 17.11 -20.71 -2.16
CA PHE A 456 16.42 -19.74 -3.02
C PHE A 456 15.44 -18.86 -2.25
N VAL A 457 15.46 -17.55 -2.54
CA VAL A 457 14.50 -16.58 -2.02
C VAL A 457 13.47 -16.29 -3.09
N HIS A 458 12.20 -16.47 -2.75
CA HIS A 458 11.04 -16.24 -3.60
C HIS A 458 10.16 -15.14 -3.00
N LYS A 459 10.21 -13.91 -3.54
CA LYS A 459 9.32 -12.80 -3.15
C LYS A 459 9.06 -11.86 -4.33
N PHE A 460 7.89 -11.21 -4.36
CA PHE A 460 7.52 -10.19 -5.36
C PHE A 460 7.68 -10.64 -6.84
N GLY A 461 7.30 -11.88 -7.14
CA GLY A 461 7.44 -12.48 -8.47
C GLY A 461 8.89 -12.63 -8.93
N ARG A 462 9.84 -12.79 -8.00
CA ARG A 462 11.28 -12.90 -8.27
C ARG A 462 11.91 -14.03 -7.48
N GLN A 463 12.86 -14.70 -8.13
CA GLN A 463 13.73 -15.73 -7.54
C GLN A 463 15.19 -15.26 -7.57
N PHE A 464 15.95 -15.48 -6.50
CA PHE A 464 17.41 -15.40 -6.49
C PHE A 464 18.02 -16.42 -5.51
N GLY A 465 19.19 -16.96 -5.85
CA GLY A 465 19.89 -17.96 -5.05
C GLY A 465 20.97 -17.35 -4.16
N LEU A 466 20.89 -17.60 -2.86
CA LEU A 466 21.93 -17.22 -1.90
C LEU A 466 23.11 -18.19 -1.98
N LYS A 467 24.32 -17.72 -1.65
CA LYS A 467 25.49 -18.61 -1.51
C LYS A 467 25.41 -19.34 -0.16
N GLN A 468 25.86 -20.59 -0.14
CA GLN A 468 25.74 -21.51 1.01
C GLN A 468 26.18 -20.85 2.34
N GLY A 469 25.32 -20.96 3.36
CA GLY A 469 25.59 -20.45 4.70
C GLY A 469 25.48 -18.93 4.89
N LYS A 470 24.88 -18.20 3.94
CA LYS A 470 24.58 -16.77 4.06
C LYS A 470 23.08 -16.47 4.01
N ASN A 471 22.67 -15.50 4.82
CA ASN A 471 21.31 -14.96 4.85
C ASN A 471 21.18 -13.78 3.87
N VAL A 472 19.94 -13.32 3.63
CA VAL A 472 19.70 -12.10 2.82
C VAL A 472 20.37 -10.86 3.42
N GLU A 473 20.44 -10.79 4.76
CA GLU A 473 21.05 -9.68 5.51
C GLU A 473 22.58 -9.55 5.28
N ASP A 474 23.26 -10.60 4.81
CA ASP A 474 24.69 -10.57 4.46
C ASP A 474 24.96 -9.88 3.11
N TYR A 475 23.92 -9.51 2.36
CA TYR A 475 23.99 -8.91 1.03
C TYR A 475 23.58 -7.44 1.03
N LYS A 476 24.25 -6.64 0.21
CA LYS A 476 23.78 -5.30 -0.17
C LYS A 476 22.80 -5.42 -1.33
N MET A 477 21.85 -4.49 -1.43
CA MET A 477 20.82 -4.48 -2.47
C MET A 477 21.12 -3.37 -3.48
N PHE A 478 21.20 -3.69 -4.77
CA PHE A 478 21.31 -2.72 -5.86
C PHE A 478 20.06 -2.76 -6.73
N TYR A 479 19.38 -1.63 -6.91
CA TYR A 479 18.15 -1.52 -7.69
C TYR A 479 18.34 -0.71 -8.98
N VAL A 480 18.00 -1.30 -10.12
CA VAL A 480 18.00 -0.62 -11.43
C VAL A 480 16.59 -0.13 -11.76
N GLY A 481 16.37 1.18 -11.69
CA GLY A 481 15.11 1.82 -12.04
C GLY A 481 14.88 3.16 -11.33
N PRO A 482 13.82 3.90 -11.70
CA PRO A 482 13.44 5.14 -11.02
C PRO A 482 12.91 4.88 -9.61
N GLU A 483 12.89 5.93 -8.79
CA GLU A 483 12.27 5.92 -7.46
C GLU A 483 10.75 5.70 -7.56
N GLY A 484 10.20 4.83 -6.73
CA GLY A 484 8.78 4.48 -6.79
C GLY A 484 8.35 3.39 -5.80
N LEU A 485 7.13 2.87 -6.00
CA LEU A 485 6.50 1.89 -5.10
C LEU A 485 7.30 0.58 -5.00
N THR A 486 7.83 0.07 -6.12
CA THR A 486 8.62 -1.16 -6.19
C THR A 486 9.89 -1.08 -5.33
N LEU A 487 10.67 0.00 -5.46
CA LEU A 487 11.86 0.25 -4.64
C LEU A 487 11.48 0.46 -3.16
N THR A 488 10.43 1.24 -2.88
CA THR A 488 9.94 1.47 -1.51
C THR A 488 9.52 0.17 -0.83
N ASN A 489 8.82 -0.71 -1.54
CA ASN A 489 8.41 -2.04 -1.07
C ASN A 489 9.64 -2.91 -0.71
N PHE A 490 10.64 -2.98 -1.60
CA PHE A 490 11.89 -3.70 -1.34
C PHE A 490 12.63 -3.14 -0.12
N MET A 491 12.76 -1.81 -0.01
CA MET A 491 13.43 -1.13 1.11
C MET A 491 12.71 -1.30 2.46
N MET A 492 11.38 -1.37 2.46
CA MET A 492 10.60 -1.61 3.69
C MET A 492 10.68 -3.08 4.13
N THR A 493 10.67 -4.01 3.18
CA THR A 493 10.71 -5.47 3.45
C THR A 493 12.10 -5.93 3.89
N TRP A 494 13.14 -5.53 3.17
CA TRP A 494 14.54 -5.88 3.46
C TRP A 494 15.24 -4.75 4.23
N ASN A 495 14.56 -4.14 5.21
CA ASN A 495 14.99 -2.90 5.89
C ASN A 495 16.32 -2.99 6.67
N ARG A 496 16.85 -4.19 6.92
CA ARG A 496 18.19 -4.44 7.48
C ARG A 496 19.32 -4.41 6.44
N CYS A 497 19.00 -4.55 5.15
CA CYS A 497 19.98 -4.57 4.07
C CYS A 497 20.36 -3.15 3.65
N ALA A 498 21.62 -2.93 3.26
CA ALA A 498 22.05 -1.64 2.71
C ALA A 498 21.64 -1.52 1.23
N PHE A 499 20.82 -0.52 0.89
CA PHE A 499 20.33 -0.28 -0.47
C PHE A 499 21.16 0.76 -1.22
N SER A 500 21.24 0.59 -2.54
CA SER A 500 21.63 1.63 -3.50
C SER A 500 20.77 1.48 -4.75
N SER A 501 20.53 2.57 -5.46
CA SER A 501 19.76 2.58 -6.70
C SER A 501 20.52 3.26 -7.83
N PHE A 502 20.16 2.91 -9.07
CA PHE A 502 20.56 3.61 -10.28
C PHE A 502 19.30 3.92 -11.08
N ASN A 503 19.03 5.21 -11.30
CA ASN A 503 17.92 5.66 -12.13
C ASN A 503 18.39 5.81 -13.59
N PRO A 504 17.88 5.02 -14.55
CA PRO A 504 18.27 5.11 -15.95
C PRO A 504 17.92 6.44 -16.62
N ASP A 505 16.83 7.09 -16.18
CA ASP A 505 16.35 8.34 -16.77
C ASP A 505 17.27 9.54 -16.42
N THR A 506 17.93 9.50 -15.26
CA THR A 506 18.87 10.55 -14.81
C THR A 506 20.35 10.13 -14.86
N LEU A 507 20.63 8.87 -15.23
CA LEU A 507 21.96 8.25 -15.25
C LEU A 507 22.75 8.36 -13.92
N THR A 508 22.05 8.51 -12.79
CA THR A 508 22.66 8.69 -11.47
C THR A 508 22.51 7.44 -10.59
N GLY A 509 23.64 6.97 -10.06
CA GLY A 509 23.69 6.02 -8.95
C GLY A 509 23.69 6.76 -7.61
N ARG A 510 22.99 6.24 -6.60
CA ARG A 510 22.91 6.80 -5.24
C ARG A 510 22.79 5.71 -4.18
N ALA A 511 23.35 5.95 -3.00
CA ALA A 511 23.12 5.11 -1.83
C ALA A 511 21.82 5.53 -1.13
N GLU A 512 20.91 4.58 -0.89
CA GLU A 512 19.61 4.84 -0.28
C GLU A 512 19.71 4.75 1.24
N SER A 513 19.29 5.80 1.95
CA SER A 513 19.40 5.82 3.42
C SER A 513 18.40 6.81 4.07
N ILE A 514 18.36 6.80 5.41
CA ILE A 514 17.66 7.75 6.29
C ILE A 514 16.12 7.69 6.28
N ASN A 515 15.46 7.49 5.13
CA ASN A 515 13.98 7.53 5.06
C ASN A 515 13.27 6.32 5.72
N ILE A 516 13.86 5.12 5.69
CA ILE A 516 13.18 3.87 6.10
C ILE A 516 12.76 3.92 7.58
N ASN A 517 13.65 4.27 8.49
CA ASN A 517 13.34 4.32 9.93
C ASN A 517 12.20 5.31 10.25
N ARG A 518 12.13 6.42 9.52
CA ARG A 518 11.02 7.40 9.65
C ARG A 518 9.69 6.84 9.14
N ALA A 519 9.72 6.04 8.06
CA ALA A 519 8.54 5.34 7.55
C ALA A 519 8.08 4.22 8.50
N LEU A 520 9.00 3.42 9.04
CA LEU A 520 8.71 2.38 10.03
C LEU A 520 8.13 2.97 11.33
N MET A 521 8.62 4.12 11.81
CA MET A 521 8.04 4.80 12.97
C MET A 521 6.63 5.38 12.70
N LYS A 522 6.37 5.90 11.48
CA LYS A 522 4.99 6.25 11.05
C LYS A 522 4.08 5.00 11.08
N ARG A 523 4.56 3.84 10.63
CA ARG A 523 3.81 2.58 10.65
C ARG A 523 3.57 2.05 12.05
N TYR A 524 4.57 2.13 12.94
CA TYR A 524 4.40 1.75 14.34
C TYR A 524 3.34 2.60 15.06
N TYR A 525 3.29 3.92 14.80
CA TYR A 525 2.19 4.77 15.26
C TYR A 525 0.82 4.30 14.73
N ALA A 526 0.74 3.88 13.46
CA ALA A 526 -0.50 3.35 12.88
C ALA A 526 -0.93 2.01 13.51
N ILE A 527 0.03 1.13 13.88
CA ILE A 527 -0.23 -0.10 14.66
C ILE A 527 -0.81 0.25 16.04
N GLU A 528 -0.22 1.20 16.77
CA GLU A 528 -0.76 1.64 18.06
C GLU A 528 -2.17 2.26 17.94
N ARG A 529 -2.46 2.99 16.85
CA ARG A 529 -3.83 3.42 16.52
C ARG A 529 -4.76 2.24 16.22
N ALA A 530 -4.29 1.17 15.58
CA ALA A 530 -5.05 -0.05 15.34
C ALA A 530 -5.31 -0.87 16.62
N LYS A 531 -4.38 -0.85 17.59
CA LYS A 531 -4.60 -1.40 18.94
C LYS A 531 -5.69 -0.63 19.71
N ASP A 532 -5.71 0.70 19.63
CA ASP A 532 -6.76 1.55 20.23
C ASP A 532 -8.15 1.41 19.59
N ALA A 533 -8.23 0.98 18.31
CA ALA A 533 -9.47 0.92 17.55
C ALA A 533 -10.49 -0.09 18.11
N ASN A 534 -11.77 0.28 18.13
CA ASN A 534 -12.89 -0.61 18.44
C ASN A 534 -13.60 -1.11 17.17
N VAL A 535 -13.65 -0.26 16.13
CA VAL A 535 -14.30 -0.54 14.85
C VAL A 535 -13.29 -0.48 13.71
N VAL A 536 -13.21 -1.57 12.94
CA VAL A 536 -12.20 -1.81 11.91
C VAL A 536 -12.87 -2.00 10.55
N GLY A 537 -12.42 -1.26 9.53
CA GLY A 537 -12.91 -1.38 8.15
C GLY A 537 -11.94 -2.13 7.26
N ILE A 538 -12.26 -3.38 6.89
CA ILE A 538 -11.48 -4.17 5.94
C ILE A 538 -11.80 -3.68 4.52
N LEU A 539 -10.84 -3.00 3.89
CA LEU A 539 -10.90 -2.53 2.51
C LEU A 539 -10.35 -3.59 1.56
N VAL A 540 -11.18 -4.05 0.63
CA VAL A 540 -10.79 -5.02 -0.41
C VAL A 540 -10.25 -4.24 -1.60
N GLY A 541 -8.94 -4.01 -1.61
CA GLY A 541 -8.17 -3.30 -2.63
C GLY A 541 -7.55 -4.19 -3.72
N THR A 542 -8.00 -5.44 -3.84
CA THR A 542 -7.67 -6.34 -4.95
C THR A 542 -8.71 -7.46 -5.08
N LEU A 543 -8.92 -7.97 -6.30
CA LEU A 543 -9.71 -9.17 -6.60
C LEU A 543 -8.97 -10.21 -7.47
N GLY A 544 -7.85 -9.82 -8.10
CA GLY A 544 -7.07 -10.68 -9.01
C GLY A 544 -5.80 -11.29 -8.41
N VAL A 545 -5.48 -10.97 -7.15
CA VAL A 545 -4.33 -11.57 -6.42
C VAL A 545 -4.81 -12.82 -5.69
N ALA A 546 -4.08 -13.93 -5.82
CA ALA A 546 -4.41 -15.20 -5.18
C ALA A 546 -4.59 -15.08 -3.64
N ASN A 547 -5.44 -15.94 -3.09
CA ASN A 547 -5.68 -16.10 -1.66
C ASN A 547 -6.18 -14.84 -0.90
N TYR A 548 -6.60 -13.76 -1.59
CA TYR A 548 -7.10 -12.54 -0.93
C TYR A 548 -8.32 -12.77 -0.02
N LEU A 549 -9.14 -13.79 -0.32
CA LEU A 549 -10.26 -14.21 0.53
C LEU A 549 -9.78 -14.86 1.84
N ASN A 550 -8.72 -15.66 1.80
CA ASN A 550 -8.16 -16.34 2.97
C ASN A 550 -7.62 -15.34 3.98
N ILE A 551 -6.89 -14.29 3.54
CA ILE A 551 -6.42 -13.24 4.46
C ILE A 551 -7.59 -12.42 5.01
N ILE A 552 -8.65 -12.19 4.23
CA ILE A 552 -9.87 -11.53 4.70
C ILE A 552 -10.56 -12.34 5.81
N GLU A 553 -10.56 -13.67 5.71
CA GLU A 553 -11.09 -14.56 6.76
C GLU A 553 -10.21 -14.57 8.00
N GLN A 554 -8.89 -14.73 7.84
CA GLN A 554 -7.88 -14.62 8.90
C GLN A 554 -7.96 -13.27 9.64
N LEU A 555 -8.13 -12.16 8.91
CA LEU A 555 -8.32 -10.83 9.49
C LEU A 555 -9.64 -10.72 10.27
N LYS A 556 -10.77 -11.16 9.71
CA LYS A 556 -12.06 -11.17 10.44
C LYS A 556 -11.94 -11.93 11.75
N GLU A 557 -11.30 -13.11 11.73
CA GLU A 557 -11.16 -13.94 12.92
C GLU A 557 -10.21 -13.30 13.95
N SER A 558 -9.06 -12.78 13.51
CA SER A 558 -8.11 -12.06 14.37
C SER A 558 -8.74 -10.82 15.04
N ILE A 559 -9.46 -10.00 14.26
CA ILE A 559 -10.20 -8.82 14.76
C ILE A 559 -11.29 -9.26 15.75
N HIS A 560 -12.00 -10.37 15.48
CA HIS A 560 -13.04 -10.89 16.36
C HIS A 560 -12.49 -11.44 17.69
N ARG A 561 -11.39 -12.22 17.66
CA ARG A 561 -10.69 -12.70 18.86
C ARG A 561 -10.19 -11.54 19.72
N ALA A 562 -9.72 -10.45 19.09
CA ALA A 562 -9.32 -9.21 19.77
C ALA A 562 -10.50 -8.38 20.33
N GLY A 563 -11.75 -8.86 20.23
CA GLY A 563 -12.95 -8.19 20.75
C GLY A 563 -13.43 -6.97 19.94
N LYS A 564 -12.85 -6.74 18.76
CA LYS A 564 -13.13 -5.60 17.88
C LYS A 564 -14.23 -5.94 16.88
N LYS A 565 -14.90 -4.93 16.30
CA LYS A 565 -15.93 -5.12 15.25
C LYS A 565 -15.35 -4.87 13.86
N SER A 566 -15.47 -5.84 12.96
CA SER A 566 -15.04 -5.74 11.56
C SER A 566 -16.21 -5.44 10.61
N TYR A 567 -16.05 -4.45 9.73
CA TYR A 567 -16.89 -4.26 8.54
C TYR A 567 -16.06 -4.51 7.27
N MET A 568 -16.68 -5.01 6.19
CA MET A 568 -16.03 -5.22 4.89
C MET A 568 -16.50 -4.19 3.88
N PHE A 569 -15.57 -3.66 3.08
CA PHE A 569 -15.86 -2.76 1.98
C PHE A 569 -15.17 -3.21 0.70
N ALA A 570 -15.96 -3.65 -0.27
CA ALA A 570 -15.51 -3.80 -1.65
C ALA A 570 -15.65 -2.44 -2.35
N MET A 571 -14.52 -1.74 -2.54
CA MET A 571 -14.43 -0.49 -3.31
C MET A 571 -13.24 -0.60 -4.25
N GLY A 572 -13.37 -0.25 -5.52
CA GLY A 572 -12.21 0.03 -6.40
C GLY A 572 -11.48 1.32 -5.97
N LYS A 573 -10.40 1.69 -6.68
CA LYS A 573 -9.58 2.93 -6.55
C LYS A 573 -9.95 3.80 -5.34
N ILE A 574 -9.27 3.58 -4.21
CA ILE A 574 -9.58 4.22 -2.92
C ILE A 574 -9.34 5.73 -3.01
N ASN A 575 -10.20 6.54 -2.37
CA ASN A 575 -10.01 7.98 -2.26
C ASN A 575 -10.56 8.52 -0.92
N VAL A 576 -10.11 9.72 -0.52
CA VAL A 576 -10.50 10.34 0.75
C VAL A 576 -12.03 10.51 0.88
N PRO A 577 -12.79 10.98 -0.13
CA PRO A 577 -14.25 11.08 -0.04
C PRO A 577 -14.98 9.76 0.23
N LYS A 578 -14.57 8.64 -0.40
CA LYS A 578 -15.15 7.31 -0.16
C LYS A 578 -15.04 6.91 1.31
N LEU A 579 -13.86 7.09 1.92
CA LEU A 579 -13.58 6.70 3.31
C LEU A 579 -14.13 7.70 4.34
N ALA A 580 -14.31 8.97 3.97
CA ALA A 580 -14.88 10.00 4.85
C ALA A 580 -16.34 9.74 5.23
N ASN A 581 -17.09 9.00 4.39
CA ASN A 581 -18.50 8.66 4.65
C ASN A 581 -18.71 7.79 5.90
N PHE A 582 -17.73 6.96 6.28
CA PHE A 582 -17.88 5.95 7.33
C PHE A 582 -17.21 6.38 8.64
N LEU A 583 -17.68 7.49 9.22
CA LEU A 583 -17.13 8.07 10.46
C LEU A 583 -17.11 7.12 11.68
N GLU A 584 -17.91 6.06 11.66
CA GLU A 584 -17.97 4.97 12.65
C GLU A 584 -16.66 4.18 12.80
N ILE A 585 -15.82 4.19 11.77
CA ILE A 585 -14.62 3.36 11.69
C ILE A 585 -13.43 4.10 12.30
N ASP A 586 -12.69 3.45 13.19
CA ASP A 586 -11.51 4.02 13.85
C ASP A 586 -10.24 3.86 12.99
N VAL A 587 -10.12 2.72 12.30
CA VAL A 587 -8.98 2.31 11.45
C VAL A 587 -9.45 1.48 10.26
N TYR A 588 -8.80 1.63 9.11
CA TYR A 588 -9.01 0.80 7.93
C TYR A 588 -7.86 -0.19 7.72
N VAL A 589 -8.14 -1.39 7.24
CA VAL A 589 -7.14 -2.42 6.88
C VAL A 589 -7.20 -2.66 5.38
N LEU A 590 -6.12 -2.41 4.65
CA LEU A 590 -6.06 -2.52 3.20
C LEU A 590 -5.52 -3.88 2.76
N VAL A 591 -6.38 -4.73 2.19
CA VAL A 591 -5.98 -5.94 1.47
C VAL A 591 -5.75 -5.57 0.01
N ALA A 592 -4.49 -5.35 -0.38
CA ALA A 592 -4.07 -4.97 -1.73
C ALA A 592 -2.76 -5.69 -2.12
N CYS A 593 -2.28 -5.53 -3.36
CA CYS A 593 -0.97 -6.06 -3.76
C CYS A 593 0.19 -5.39 -3.00
N PRO A 594 1.39 -6.00 -2.95
CA PRO A 594 2.50 -5.50 -2.11
C PRO A 594 2.94 -4.06 -2.43
N GLU A 595 2.84 -3.64 -3.69
CA GLU A 595 3.20 -2.29 -4.12
C GLU A 595 2.18 -1.21 -3.68
N ASN A 596 0.89 -1.55 -3.64
CA ASN A 596 -0.20 -0.62 -3.28
C ASN A 596 -0.65 -0.74 -1.82
N SER A 597 -0.14 -1.72 -1.06
CA SER A 597 -0.46 -1.88 0.37
C SER A 597 0.04 -0.67 1.20
N LEU A 598 1.15 -0.06 0.81
CA LEU A 598 1.85 1.01 1.53
C LEU A 598 1.32 2.44 1.25
N LEU A 599 -0.01 2.67 1.23
CA LEU A 599 -0.58 4.03 1.11
C LEU A 599 -0.07 4.96 2.23
N ASP A 600 0.28 6.22 1.92
CA ASP A 600 0.58 7.21 2.96
C ASP A 600 -0.72 7.64 3.66
N SER A 601 -0.73 7.57 4.99
CA SER A 601 -1.92 7.88 5.79
C SER A 601 -2.13 9.38 6.02
N SER A 602 -1.34 10.25 5.37
CA SER A 602 -1.37 11.70 5.58
C SER A 602 -2.61 12.38 5.00
N GLU A 603 -3.16 11.86 3.89
CA GLU A 603 -4.36 12.40 3.24
C GLU A 603 -5.68 11.89 3.85
N PHE A 604 -5.63 10.80 4.62
CA PHE A 604 -6.82 10.10 5.11
C PHE A 604 -7.19 10.49 6.54
N TYR A 605 -8.45 10.87 6.76
CA TYR A 605 -8.99 11.21 8.10
C TYR A 605 -8.92 10.08 9.14
N ARG A 606 -8.73 8.83 8.69
CA ARG A 606 -8.51 7.64 9.52
C ARG A 606 -7.27 6.91 9.00
N PRO A 607 -6.43 6.34 9.89
CA PRO A 607 -5.27 5.56 9.46
C PRO A 607 -5.69 4.35 8.61
N VAL A 608 -4.91 4.08 7.57
CA VAL A 608 -5.03 2.89 6.71
C VAL A 608 -3.80 2.02 6.97
N VAL A 609 -4.03 0.84 7.54
CA VAL A 609 -2.99 -0.13 7.92
C VAL A 609 -2.96 -1.35 6.98
N THR A 610 -1.83 -2.04 6.94
CA THR A 610 -1.68 -3.29 6.17
C THR A 610 -2.22 -4.51 6.96
N PRO A 611 -2.40 -5.69 6.33
CA PRO A 611 -2.82 -6.89 7.04
C PRO A 611 -1.82 -7.32 8.12
N PHE A 612 -0.51 -7.14 7.87
CA PHE A 612 0.57 -7.35 8.83
C PHE A 612 0.44 -6.43 10.05
N GLU A 613 0.26 -5.12 9.82
CA GLU A 613 0.08 -4.12 10.88
C GLU A 613 -1.16 -4.42 11.74
N MET A 614 -2.26 -4.87 11.14
CA MET A 614 -3.46 -5.26 11.89
C MET A 614 -3.25 -6.55 12.68
N GLU A 615 -2.45 -7.50 12.17
CA GLU A 615 -2.13 -8.73 12.90
C GLU A 615 -1.20 -8.46 14.08
N VAL A 616 -0.20 -7.60 13.96
CA VAL A 616 0.61 -7.09 15.10
C VAL A 616 -0.26 -6.35 16.13
N ALA A 617 -1.39 -5.77 15.71
CA ALA A 617 -2.34 -5.09 16.60
C ALA A 617 -3.38 -6.02 17.27
N CYS A 618 -3.49 -7.30 16.87
CA CYS A 618 -4.53 -8.23 17.35
C CYS A 618 -4.01 -9.61 17.82
N ASN A 619 -2.91 -10.12 17.27
CA ASN A 619 -2.34 -11.40 17.64
C ASN A 619 -1.30 -11.22 18.75
N LYS A 620 -1.62 -11.68 19.98
CA LYS A 620 -0.69 -11.65 21.13
C LYS A 620 0.66 -12.35 20.86
N HIS A 621 0.71 -13.31 19.94
CA HIS A 621 1.94 -14.01 19.59
C HIS A 621 2.87 -13.25 18.63
N ARG A 622 2.42 -12.13 18.03
CA ARG A 622 3.20 -11.35 17.05
C ARG A 622 3.62 -9.99 17.63
N GLU A 623 4.76 -9.97 18.30
CA GLU A 623 5.41 -8.72 18.70
C GLU A 623 6.08 -7.99 17.51
N TRP A 624 6.38 -6.70 17.68
CA TRP A 624 7.05 -5.88 16.66
C TRP A 624 8.57 -6.07 16.71
N SER A 625 9.11 -6.92 15.83
CA SER A 625 10.55 -7.18 15.66
C SER A 625 11.32 -6.11 14.86
N GLY A 626 10.60 -5.14 14.29
CA GLY A 626 11.12 -4.18 13.30
C GLY A 626 11.22 -4.73 11.87
N GLU A 627 11.01 -6.05 11.66
CA GLU A 627 10.72 -6.58 10.32
C GLU A 627 9.35 -6.09 9.84
N TYR A 628 9.17 -6.00 8.52
CA TYR A 628 7.93 -5.50 7.94
C TYR A 628 7.51 -6.34 6.73
N VAL A 629 6.27 -6.81 6.72
CA VAL A 629 5.71 -7.67 5.67
C VAL A 629 4.68 -6.90 4.85
N THR A 630 4.92 -6.78 3.54
CA THR A 630 4.04 -6.08 2.58
C THR A 630 3.14 -7.04 1.79
N ASP A 631 3.62 -8.25 1.48
CA ASP A 631 2.80 -9.29 0.85
C ASP A 631 2.01 -10.05 1.91
N PHE A 632 0.69 -9.99 1.84
CA PHE A 632 -0.18 -10.69 2.78
C PHE A 632 -0.11 -12.22 2.66
N GLN A 633 0.39 -12.75 1.55
CA GLN A 633 0.56 -14.19 1.35
C GLN A 633 1.59 -14.80 2.31
N ASP A 634 2.60 -14.02 2.73
CA ASP A 634 3.57 -14.44 3.74
C ASP A 634 2.96 -14.63 5.15
N LEU A 635 1.76 -14.08 5.38
CA LEU A 635 1.04 -14.16 6.67
C LEU A 635 0.08 -15.36 6.73
N LEU A 636 -0.25 -15.96 5.58
CA LEU A 636 -1.17 -17.10 5.49
C LEU A 636 -0.48 -18.41 5.94
N PRO A 637 -1.24 -19.44 6.34
CA PRO A 637 -0.67 -20.75 6.67
C PRO A 637 0.21 -21.29 5.53
N GLY A 638 1.49 -21.53 5.82
CA GLY A 638 2.52 -21.93 4.84
C GLY A 638 3.33 -20.78 4.23
N GLY A 639 3.00 -19.51 4.52
CA GLY A 639 3.79 -18.34 4.14
C GLY A 639 5.03 -18.13 5.03
N SER A 640 6.03 -17.38 4.56
CA SER A 640 7.35 -17.30 5.23
C SER A 640 7.35 -16.56 6.58
N SER A 641 6.23 -15.96 6.96
CA SER A 641 6.10 -15.13 8.16
C SER A 641 4.81 -15.42 8.93
N HIS A 642 4.20 -16.60 8.72
CA HIS A 642 3.01 -17.05 9.43
C HIS A 642 3.28 -17.22 10.93
N VAL A 643 2.30 -16.83 11.76
CA VAL A 643 2.32 -17.01 13.22
C VAL A 643 0.95 -17.51 13.65
N GLU A 644 0.91 -18.67 14.29
CA GLU A 644 -0.34 -19.27 14.78
C GLU A 644 -0.99 -18.40 15.86
N PHE A 645 -2.32 -18.34 15.85
CA PHE A 645 -3.10 -17.62 16.86
C PHE A 645 -3.14 -18.40 18.18
N PRO A 646 -3.21 -17.73 19.35
CA PRO A 646 -3.39 -18.41 20.63
C PRO A 646 -4.69 -19.23 20.67
N ASP A 647 -4.59 -20.45 21.19
CA ASP A 647 -5.74 -21.30 21.51
C ASP A 647 -6.74 -20.55 22.40
N SER A 648 -8.03 -20.69 22.10
CA SER A 648 -9.10 -20.07 22.87
C SER A 648 -9.04 -20.41 24.35
N ASP A 649 -8.64 -21.64 24.69
CA ASP A 649 -8.63 -22.14 26.06
C ASP A 649 -7.42 -21.65 26.87
N GLN A 650 -6.28 -21.38 26.21
CA GLN A 650 -5.08 -20.86 26.88
C GLN A 650 -5.21 -19.36 27.21
N SER A 651 -6.02 -18.62 26.46
CA SER A 651 -6.28 -17.18 26.67
C SER A 651 -6.90 -16.83 28.04
N ALA A 652 -7.46 -17.81 28.74
CA ALA A 652 -8.23 -17.60 29.98
C ALA A 652 -7.41 -17.20 31.22
N ASN A 653 -6.08 -17.39 31.21
CA ASN A 653 -5.21 -17.13 32.37
C ASN A 653 -4.30 -15.89 32.22
N ASP A 654 -4.18 -15.32 31.02
CA ASP A 654 -3.30 -14.16 30.76
C ASP A 654 -4.13 -12.89 30.46
N ASP A 655 -4.65 -12.30 31.54
CA ASP A 655 -5.43 -11.05 31.57
C ASP A 655 -4.49 -9.83 31.39
N SER A 656 -3.68 -9.87 30.33
CA SER A 656 -2.59 -8.92 30.02
C SER A 656 -3.13 -7.51 29.73
N THR A 657 -3.16 -6.65 30.76
CA THR A 657 -3.59 -5.25 30.62
C THR A 657 -2.50 -4.42 29.95
N ASP A 658 -2.68 -4.11 28.67
CA ASP A 658 -1.83 -3.21 27.89
C ASP A 658 -2.19 -1.73 28.17
N VAL A 659 -1.28 -0.80 27.90
CA VAL A 659 -1.48 0.65 28.06
C VAL A 659 -1.20 1.35 26.75
N SER A 660 -2.19 2.08 26.25
CA SER A 660 -2.07 2.85 25.00
C SER A 660 -0.93 3.87 25.07
N LEU A 661 0.09 3.68 24.24
CA LEU A 661 1.22 4.60 24.11
C LEU A 661 0.82 5.98 23.53
N ILE A 662 -0.40 6.09 22.98
CA ILE A 662 -0.94 7.32 22.36
C ILE A 662 -1.87 8.07 23.32
N THR A 663 -2.63 7.36 24.18
CA THR A 663 -3.69 7.97 25.01
C THR A 663 -3.50 7.79 26.51
N GLY A 664 -2.56 6.95 26.94
CA GLY A 664 -2.37 6.55 28.34
C GLY A 664 -3.52 5.70 28.91
N ALA A 665 -4.48 5.27 28.09
CA ALA A 665 -5.62 4.46 28.50
C ALA A 665 -5.26 2.97 28.64
N LEU A 666 -5.81 2.31 29.65
CA LEU A 666 -5.71 0.85 29.83
C LEU A 666 -6.58 0.11 28.80
N ARG A 667 -5.97 -0.83 28.07
CA ARG A 667 -6.61 -1.73 27.11
C ARG A 667 -6.85 -3.08 27.78
N THR A 668 -8.09 -3.38 28.16
CA THR A 668 -8.49 -4.71 28.68
C THR A 668 -8.80 -5.67 27.53
N SER A 669 -7.88 -6.59 27.22
CA SER A 669 -7.95 -7.51 26.07
C SER A 669 -8.81 -8.78 26.33
N CYS A 670 -10.00 -8.62 26.92
CA CYS A 670 -11.05 -9.65 26.93
C CYS A 670 -12.42 -9.07 27.33
N LEU A 671 -13.37 -9.02 26.39
CA LEU A 671 -14.80 -8.82 26.70
C LEU A 671 -15.51 -10.18 26.72
N ARG A 672 -15.78 -10.70 27.93
CA ARG A 672 -16.52 -11.96 28.10
C ARG A 672 -17.94 -11.81 27.53
N SER A 673 -18.23 -12.57 26.46
CA SER A 673 -19.61 -12.80 26.01
C SER A 673 -20.35 -13.63 27.07
N SER A 674 -20.99 -12.95 28.02
CA SER A 674 -21.75 -13.59 29.10
C SER A 674 -23.01 -14.24 28.52
N SER A 675 -23.06 -15.57 28.56
CA SER A 675 -24.21 -16.35 28.11
C SER A 675 -25.42 -16.14 29.03
N LYS A 676 -26.40 -15.36 28.56
CA LYS A 676 -27.79 -15.25 29.08
C LYS A 676 -27.93 -15.48 30.60
N SER A 677 -27.52 -14.50 31.40
CA SER A 677 -27.83 -14.49 32.84
C SER A 677 -29.33 -14.28 33.06
N THR A 678 -30.02 -15.29 33.61
CA THR A 678 -31.39 -15.16 34.13
C THR A 678 -31.45 -14.28 35.37
N ASP A 679 -32.55 -13.55 35.56
CA ASP A 679 -32.74 -12.63 36.68
C ASP A 679 -32.65 -13.31 38.05
N VAL A 680 -31.81 -12.75 38.93
CA VAL A 680 -31.81 -13.02 40.38
C VAL A 680 -31.61 -11.70 41.13
N SER A 681 -32.52 -11.40 42.07
CA SER A 681 -32.52 -10.14 42.81
C SER A 681 -31.34 -10.00 43.79
N PRO A 682 -30.84 -8.78 44.05
CA PRO A 682 -29.68 -8.57 44.93
C PRO A 682 -30.04 -8.70 46.42
N SER A 683 -29.34 -9.59 47.12
CA SER A 683 -29.25 -9.60 48.59
C SER A 683 -27.79 -9.55 49.05
N SER A 684 -27.56 -9.21 50.32
CA SER A 684 -26.29 -8.60 50.78
C SER A 684 -25.05 -9.48 50.77
N SER A 685 -23.87 -8.83 50.75
CA SER A 685 -22.54 -9.34 51.10
C SER A 685 -21.92 -10.43 50.21
N SER A 686 -21.87 -10.22 48.89
CA SER A 686 -20.93 -10.95 48.02
C SER A 686 -19.50 -10.36 48.10
N VAL A 687 -18.50 -11.23 48.25
CA VAL A 687 -17.09 -10.89 47.99
C VAL A 687 -16.88 -10.95 46.48
N MET A 688 -16.26 -9.92 45.89
CA MET A 688 -16.03 -9.82 44.45
C MET A 688 -14.55 -9.96 44.11
N ILE A 689 -14.26 -10.71 43.04
CA ILE A 689 -12.93 -10.79 42.43
C ILE A 689 -12.61 -9.46 41.72
N ARG A 690 -11.34 -9.04 41.72
CA ARG A 690 -10.88 -7.68 41.39
C ARG A 690 -11.33 -7.09 40.04
N ASN A 691 -11.70 -7.92 39.06
CA ASN A 691 -11.67 -7.54 37.64
C ASN A 691 -13.03 -7.07 37.07
N GLN A 692 -14.14 -7.18 37.80
CA GLN A 692 -15.50 -7.12 37.20
C GLN A 692 -16.18 -5.74 37.17
N THR A 693 -15.68 -4.71 37.88
CA THR A 693 -16.40 -3.44 38.04
C THR A 693 -16.39 -2.54 36.79
N LEU A 694 -15.44 -2.74 35.87
CA LEU A 694 -15.31 -1.91 34.66
C LEU A 694 -16.20 -2.35 33.48
N THR A 695 -16.72 -3.59 33.50
CA THR A 695 -17.18 -4.29 32.29
C THR A 695 -18.52 -3.80 31.73
N VAL A 696 -19.27 -2.98 32.47
CA VAL A 696 -20.65 -2.58 32.13
C VAL A 696 -20.72 -1.51 31.02
N ALA A 697 -19.67 -0.71 30.83
CA ALA A 697 -19.72 0.48 29.97
C ALA A 697 -19.56 0.21 28.45
N ASN A 698 -18.83 -0.83 28.05
CA ASN A 698 -18.29 -0.97 26.68
C ASN A 698 -19.06 -1.93 25.76
N THR A 699 -20.24 -2.41 26.14
CA THR A 699 -20.90 -3.52 25.42
C THR A 699 -21.36 -3.22 23.99
N ASN A 700 -21.43 -1.94 23.56
CA ASN A 700 -21.92 -1.61 22.21
C ASN A 700 -21.46 -0.24 21.64
N THR A 701 -20.17 0.08 21.69
CA THR A 701 -19.57 1.37 21.23
C THR A 701 -20.09 1.85 19.86
N ALA A 702 -20.13 0.97 18.84
CA ALA A 702 -20.60 1.33 17.49
C ALA A 702 -22.09 1.73 17.46
N ALA A 703 -22.96 1.06 18.22
CA ALA A 703 -24.38 1.41 18.29
C ALA A 703 -24.60 2.72 19.07
N SER A 704 -23.77 2.98 20.09
CA SER A 704 -23.75 4.27 20.80
C SER A 704 -23.32 5.41 19.89
N PHE A 705 -22.34 5.19 19.01
CA PHE A 705 -21.91 6.18 18.01
C PHE A 705 -23.03 6.47 16.98
N LEU A 706 -23.70 5.43 16.49
CA LEU A 706 -24.85 5.58 15.59
C LEU A 706 -26.00 6.38 16.23
N ALA A 707 -26.35 6.07 17.48
CA ALA A 707 -27.37 6.81 18.23
C ALA A 707 -26.98 8.28 18.49
N GLY A 708 -25.68 8.57 18.62
CA GLY A 708 -25.13 9.92 18.81
C GLY A 708 -25.02 10.78 17.55
N ARG A 709 -25.40 10.29 16.37
CA ARG A 709 -25.36 11.09 15.12
C ARG A 709 -26.41 12.18 15.10
N SER A 710 -25.99 13.38 14.71
CA SER A 710 -26.85 14.54 14.41
C SER A 710 -27.68 14.42 13.14
N TRP A 711 -27.39 13.43 12.29
CA TRP A 711 -28.17 13.09 11.10
C TRP A 711 -28.33 11.58 11.03
N GLN A 712 -29.57 11.10 11.13
CA GLN A 712 -29.90 9.66 11.17
C GLN A 712 -30.47 9.14 9.84
N GLY A 713 -30.35 9.92 8.75
CA GLY A 713 -30.90 9.58 7.43
C GLY A 713 -32.27 10.20 7.22
N LEU A 714 -33.20 9.48 6.58
CA LEU A 714 -34.63 9.83 6.68
C LEU A 714 -35.08 9.55 8.11
N GLU A 715 -35.27 10.60 8.90
CA GLU A 715 -35.94 10.50 10.20
C GLU A 715 -37.33 9.87 9.99
N PRO A 716 -37.65 8.74 10.66
CA PRO A 716 -38.99 8.19 10.61
C PRO A 716 -39.92 9.13 11.38
N LYS A 717 -40.61 10.00 10.65
CA LYS A 717 -41.63 10.94 11.16
C LYS A 717 -42.90 10.20 11.63
N LEU A 718 -42.73 9.40 12.68
CA LEU A 718 -43.72 8.51 13.28
C LEU A 718 -44.97 9.29 13.72
N GLY A 719 -46.00 9.28 12.86
CA GLY A 719 -47.27 9.98 13.07
C GLY A 719 -47.51 11.19 12.16
N GLU A 720 -46.49 11.73 11.48
CA GLU A 720 -46.70 12.79 10.48
C GLU A 720 -46.89 12.23 9.06
N THR A 721 -46.22 11.12 8.73
CA THR A 721 -46.43 10.42 7.45
C THR A 721 -47.64 9.48 7.56
N PRO A 722 -48.63 9.58 6.65
CA PRO A 722 -49.76 8.65 6.64
C PRO A 722 -49.27 7.24 6.28
N VAL A 723 -49.74 6.24 7.00
CA VAL A 723 -49.35 4.84 6.78
C VAL A 723 -49.96 4.31 5.49
N VAL A 724 -49.25 4.50 4.38
CA VAL A 724 -49.56 3.86 3.10
C VAL A 724 -49.29 2.36 3.25
N LYS A 725 -50.22 1.51 2.77
CA LYS A 725 -49.97 0.06 2.68
C LYS A 725 -48.73 -0.20 1.82
N ALA A 726 -47.90 -1.16 2.21
CA ALA A 726 -46.79 -1.60 1.37
C ALA A 726 -47.32 -2.00 -0.01
N VAL A 727 -46.81 -1.33 -1.05
CA VAL A 727 -47.09 -1.65 -2.46
C VAL A 727 -46.03 -2.65 -2.90
N GLU A 728 -46.42 -3.63 -3.71
CA GLU A 728 -45.47 -4.56 -4.32
C GLU A 728 -44.52 -3.77 -5.25
N GLY A 729 -43.21 -3.90 -5.00
CA GLY A 729 -42.20 -3.20 -5.78
C GLY A 729 -41.89 -3.94 -7.08
N ARG A 730 -41.41 -3.21 -8.09
CA ARG A 730 -41.02 -3.78 -9.38
C ARG A 730 -40.07 -4.96 -9.20
N ARG A 731 -40.42 -6.09 -9.81
CA ARG A 731 -39.70 -7.35 -9.75
C ARG A 731 -38.68 -7.43 -10.89
N GLY A 732 -37.50 -8.00 -10.66
CA GLY A 732 -36.43 -8.13 -11.68
C GLY A 732 -35.10 -7.48 -11.26
N ILE A 733 -34.23 -7.21 -12.24
CA ILE A 733 -32.90 -6.61 -12.06
C ILE A 733 -32.97 -5.15 -12.56
N ALA A 734 -32.21 -4.23 -11.98
CA ALA A 734 -32.23 -2.81 -12.38
C ALA A 734 -31.85 -2.51 -13.85
N ILE A 735 -31.41 -3.52 -14.62
CA ILE A 735 -31.15 -3.44 -16.07
C ILE A 735 -32.38 -3.84 -16.93
N ALA A 736 -33.33 -4.57 -16.35
CA ALA A 736 -34.61 -4.97 -16.94
C ALA A 736 -35.55 -5.49 -15.85
N TYR A 737 -36.62 -4.75 -15.55
CA TYR A 737 -37.69 -5.23 -14.67
C TYR A 737 -38.68 -6.13 -15.42
N GLU A 738 -39.30 -7.09 -14.72
CA GLU A 738 -40.29 -8.03 -15.27
C GLU A 738 -41.54 -7.32 -15.83
N GLU A 739 -41.81 -6.10 -15.36
CA GLU A 739 -42.89 -5.21 -15.84
C GLU A 739 -42.50 -4.36 -17.07
N GLU A 740 -41.21 -4.24 -17.39
CA GLU A 740 -40.72 -3.46 -18.55
C GLU A 740 -40.80 -4.32 -19.81
N GLY A 741 -42.03 -4.48 -20.29
CA GLY A 741 -42.36 -5.28 -21.47
C GLY A 741 -41.52 -4.92 -22.70
N THR A 742 -41.15 -5.94 -23.48
CA THR A 742 -40.16 -5.88 -24.57
C THR A 742 -40.67 -5.16 -25.82
N HIS A 743 -41.00 -3.88 -25.71
CA HIS A 743 -41.58 -3.04 -26.77
C HIS A 743 -40.74 -1.79 -27.10
N SER A 744 -39.50 -2.01 -27.54
CA SER A 744 -38.89 -1.27 -28.66
C SER A 744 -37.52 -1.86 -28.99
N LYS A 745 -37.34 -2.30 -30.23
CA LYS A 745 -36.01 -2.50 -30.84
C LYS A 745 -35.80 -1.61 -32.08
N ASP A 746 -36.75 -0.72 -32.35
CA ASP A 746 -36.80 0.10 -33.56
C ASP A 746 -36.47 1.57 -33.24
N CYS A 747 -35.24 1.80 -32.78
CA CYS A 747 -34.62 3.12 -32.78
C CYS A 747 -33.09 2.97 -32.78
N LEU A 748 -32.40 3.86 -33.51
CA LEU A 748 -30.93 3.88 -33.73
C LEU A 748 -30.39 2.76 -34.65
N THR A 749 -30.82 2.80 -35.91
CA THR A 749 -29.87 2.76 -37.04
C THR A 749 -29.25 4.13 -37.24
#